data_AF-A0A0D1EAI4-F1
#
_entry.id   AF-A0A0D1EAI4-F1
#
_cell.length_a   1.000
_cell.length_b   1.000
_cell.length_c   1.000
_cell.angle_alpha   90.00
_cell.angle_beta   90.00
_cell.angle_gamma   90.00
#
_symmetry.space_group_name_H-M   'P 1'
#
loop_
_entity.id
_entity.type
_entity.pdbx_description
1 polymer ?
#
loop_
_entity_poly.entity_id
_entity_poly.type
_entity_poly.pdbx_seq_one_letter_code
_entity_poly.pdbx_strand_id
1 'polypeptide(L)'
;MILLLGSGASLGSLDAKKRKIPTARQLASDIAEKFLNERFKSRDLMRVSELALSQAGENQFNQWLRDYFEPFEPTSAHLLLPKFRWRLVATTNYDLLVEKAYQRTNDALQSLVPRVKDNQPIDTMLRQHSFPLEYVKLHGCVEHVHDADILLVLTPNTYNNHEANRQNLYSRIEELGREYPMVFCGHSLDDLHIRRLVENSTSNARPMYYLVSPEFEPEEITMWATRRVTAIPARFDQFLASLFDALPPLLRVPPRTEQVVEQPYRKYFRVSERESDETAHAFQDEFTHLFSGMPTESVKAERFYSGYDQSWGAIQAGFDVQRRASMLLLEFAASADDTESQLAVISGAAGFGKSIALRRAAFELATSFNEFVIWMNDDSKLKLNVLKELNDLIGRRIFAFVDRAALNAEKIEEILAAVRANNIPLTLVTAERRNEWSMFCQRLEKYAPTYFEVGKLSPREVSELLEKLEHFGCLGALSTLSAEERFKTVTEKLDRQLLVTLHEITRGKPFADIVFDEFDRVEPEEAQQLYLDICTLHRFDVPVRAGAISRISQISFRDFEVELFEPLRDLVLTSQNSITGDWEYRTRHALVSEILFNRVCVTDEARRDQLVRLIDGLDCSFRSDEVALSQLARGRTLAETFEEVHLGREVFEVARVRNPRRAFLWQQNAVYEYSHASGDLALAEQHSQTALAMEPENPSLRHTHSTVLRRRSLTAESEFAKRSLRTQARKELDKIRDQSNPYVLSGRAKLRVDDLADILAKADTARNSGYDEELGEAIEAAELALHRAFNMYPEDPEFLEAKAKMKSLLGEVSQSTALLKRAFAKSTKGTGIARRLARRLIEDGELQEARQILETATERDPTDRSLFLILADIRFIESGDFFDANGVALLSRSCVNGDREHHSRFVMACHKFVCKDFVQAYSLFADIEQRAPSDFYPTLSRIERRWMAPRLSCWSGRVKKMLGGYLFLNVRDCPKDIFAPVKLSEDDEWDRLQVGTEVEFDLDFSRKGPLATGLKALQ
;
A
#
# COMPACT_ATOMS: atom_id res chain seq x y z
N MET A 1 -17.50 -25.15 14.75
CA MET A 1 -16.93 -26.51 14.70
C MET A 1 -16.17 -26.68 13.40
N ILE A 2 -15.15 -27.52 13.41
CA ILE A 2 -14.33 -27.89 12.24
C ILE A 2 -14.68 -29.33 11.87
N LEU A 3 -14.84 -29.61 10.58
CA LEU A 3 -15.11 -30.96 10.08
C LEU A 3 -13.91 -31.47 9.29
N LEU A 4 -13.36 -32.62 9.67
CA LEU A 4 -12.26 -33.26 8.96
C LEU A 4 -12.73 -34.59 8.36
N LEU A 5 -12.75 -34.65 7.03
CA LEU A 5 -13.25 -35.77 6.25
C LEU A 5 -12.11 -36.69 5.80
N GLY A 6 -12.34 -37.99 5.94
CA GLY A 6 -11.45 -39.04 5.44
C GLY A 6 -12.14 -39.92 4.41
N SER A 7 -11.44 -40.95 3.94
CA SER A 7 -11.93 -41.82 2.86
C SER A 7 -13.26 -42.51 3.22
N GLY A 8 -13.50 -42.76 4.50
CA GLY A 8 -14.76 -43.31 5.01
C GLY A 8 -15.98 -42.42 4.77
N ALA A 9 -15.80 -41.10 4.66
CA ALA A 9 -16.90 -40.16 4.39
C ALA A 9 -17.39 -40.25 2.94
N SER A 10 -16.49 -40.59 2.02
CA SER A 10 -16.82 -40.77 0.60
C SER A 10 -17.56 -42.09 0.33
N LEU A 11 -17.45 -43.08 1.23
CA LEU A 11 -18.06 -44.41 1.06
C LEU A 11 -19.58 -44.32 0.83
N GLY A 12 -20.07 -45.08 -0.15
CA GLY A 12 -21.46 -45.05 -0.60
C GLY A 12 -21.70 -44.14 -1.82
N SER A 13 -20.72 -43.32 -2.20
CA SER A 13 -20.76 -42.56 -3.46
C SER A 13 -20.74 -43.49 -4.67
N LEU A 14 -21.50 -43.13 -5.70
CA LEU A 14 -21.65 -43.90 -6.94
C LEU A 14 -21.30 -43.04 -8.15
N ASP A 15 -20.74 -43.65 -9.19
CA ASP A 15 -20.63 -43.02 -10.50
C ASP A 15 -21.89 -43.28 -11.37
N ALA A 16 -21.94 -42.69 -12.56
CA ALA A 16 -23.03 -42.90 -13.52
C ALA A 16 -23.25 -44.38 -13.91
N LYS A 17 -22.23 -45.23 -13.76
CA LYS A 17 -22.28 -46.67 -14.03
C LYS A 17 -22.62 -47.50 -12.77
N LYS A 18 -23.00 -46.85 -11.66
CA LYS A 18 -23.27 -47.46 -10.35
C LYS A 18 -22.06 -48.18 -9.75
N ARG A 19 -20.84 -47.87 -10.18
CA ARG A 19 -19.62 -48.31 -9.49
C ARG A 19 -19.54 -47.56 -8.16
N LYS A 20 -19.21 -48.27 -7.09
CA LYS A 20 -18.96 -47.70 -5.77
C LYS A 20 -17.56 -47.08 -5.75
N ILE A 21 -17.42 -45.95 -5.06
CA ILE A 21 -16.09 -45.39 -4.81
C ILE A 21 -15.23 -46.41 -4.04
N PRO A 22 -13.96 -46.61 -4.39
CA PRO A 22 -13.16 -47.67 -3.81
C PRO A 22 -12.73 -47.34 -2.38
N THR A 23 -12.60 -48.38 -1.56
CA THR A 23 -11.78 -48.37 -0.35
C THR A 23 -10.28 -48.31 -0.71
N ALA A 24 -9.41 -47.94 0.23
CA ALA A 24 -7.96 -47.93 -0.01
C ALA A 24 -7.43 -49.27 -0.56
N ARG A 25 -7.95 -50.40 -0.06
CA ARG A 25 -7.60 -51.75 -0.55
C ARG A 25 -8.11 -52.03 -1.96
N GLN A 26 -9.30 -51.55 -2.31
CA GLN A 26 -9.83 -51.66 -3.67
C GLN A 26 -9.07 -50.77 -4.65
N LEU A 27 -8.72 -49.55 -4.23
CA LEU A 27 -7.90 -48.65 -5.05
C LEU A 27 -6.52 -49.26 -5.33
N ALA A 28 -5.88 -49.89 -4.33
CA ALA A 28 -4.64 -50.62 -4.54
C ALA A 28 -4.80 -51.76 -5.56
N SER A 29 -5.89 -52.53 -5.48
CA SER A 29 -6.21 -53.57 -6.45
C SER A 29 -6.42 -53.01 -7.86
N ASP A 30 -7.14 -51.89 -8.01
CA ASP A 30 -7.46 -51.27 -9.29
C ASP A 30 -6.21 -50.65 -9.94
N ILE A 31 -5.32 -50.03 -9.15
CA ILE A 31 -4.01 -49.55 -9.61
C ILE A 31 -3.17 -50.74 -10.09
N ALA A 32 -3.10 -51.82 -9.31
CA ALA A 32 -2.34 -53.00 -9.66
C ALA A 32 -2.87 -53.67 -10.95
N GLU A 33 -4.19 -53.68 -11.15
CA GLU A 33 -4.81 -54.20 -12.36
C GLU A 33 -4.51 -53.32 -13.59
N LYS A 34 -4.47 -52.01 -13.41
CA LYS A 34 -4.25 -51.07 -14.52
C LYS A 34 -2.79 -50.97 -14.96
N PHE A 35 -1.85 -50.95 -14.01
CA PHE A 35 -0.45 -50.59 -14.27
C PHE A 35 0.55 -51.70 -13.96
N LEU A 36 0.17 -52.68 -13.13
CA LEU A 36 1.05 -53.76 -12.68
C LEU A 36 0.47 -55.13 -13.09
N ASN A 37 0.66 -56.14 -12.24
CA ASN A 37 0.22 -57.51 -12.42
C ASN A 37 -0.45 -58.06 -11.14
N GLU A 38 -1.21 -59.15 -11.28
CA GLU A 38 -2.16 -59.62 -10.24
C GLU A 38 -1.53 -59.88 -8.86
N ARG A 39 -0.24 -60.20 -8.80
CA ARG A 39 0.51 -60.42 -7.55
C ARG A 39 0.55 -59.19 -6.62
N PHE A 40 0.27 -58.01 -7.16
CA PHE A 40 0.27 -56.75 -6.41
C PHE A 40 -1.11 -56.34 -5.89
N LYS A 41 -2.21 -57.02 -6.27
CA LYS A 41 -3.57 -56.66 -5.84
C LYS A 41 -3.81 -56.73 -4.33
N SER A 42 -3.01 -57.52 -3.59
CA SER A 42 -3.11 -57.69 -2.14
C SER A 42 -2.06 -56.90 -1.35
N ARG A 43 -1.28 -56.03 -2.02
CA ARG A 43 -0.24 -55.22 -1.38
C ARG A 43 -0.80 -53.88 -0.90
N ASP A 44 -0.05 -53.23 -0.03
CA ASP A 44 -0.38 -51.92 0.51
C ASP A 44 -0.48 -50.83 -0.58
N LEU A 45 -1.40 -49.88 -0.41
CA LEU A 45 -1.70 -48.82 -1.38
C LEU A 45 -0.47 -47.96 -1.69
N MET A 46 0.33 -47.60 -0.68
CA MET A 46 1.50 -46.74 -0.89
C MET A 46 2.52 -47.44 -1.78
N ARG A 47 2.77 -48.72 -1.50
CA ARG A 47 3.74 -49.53 -2.24
C ARG A 47 3.29 -49.79 -3.68
N VAL A 48 2.01 -50.09 -3.88
CA VAL A 48 1.45 -50.30 -5.21
C VAL A 48 1.51 -49.02 -6.04
N SER A 49 1.18 -47.88 -5.43
CA SER A 49 1.20 -46.58 -6.11
C SER A 49 2.61 -46.14 -6.50
N GLU A 50 3.61 -46.36 -5.63
CA GLU A 50 5.03 -46.08 -5.92
C GLU A 50 5.53 -46.89 -7.12
N LEU A 51 5.20 -48.19 -7.18
CA LEU A 51 5.57 -49.06 -8.30
C LEU A 51 4.85 -48.66 -9.60
N ALA A 52 3.55 -48.37 -9.52
CA ALA A 52 2.77 -47.94 -10.67
C ALA A 52 3.29 -46.61 -11.25
N LEU A 53 3.64 -45.66 -10.39
CA LEU A 53 4.21 -44.37 -10.79
C LEU A 53 5.59 -44.54 -11.44
N SER A 54 6.42 -45.44 -10.90
CA SER A 54 7.73 -45.78 -11.49
C SER A 54 7.61 -46.39 -12.89
N GLN A 55 6.57 -47.19 -13.14
CA GLN A 55 6.37 -47.91 -14.41
C GLN A 55 5.65 -47.06 -15.48
N ALA A 56 4.59 -46.34 -15.09
CA ALA A 56 3.74 -45.59 -16.01
C ALA A 56 4.21 -44.14 -16.25
N GLY A 57 5.03 -43.61 -15.34
CA GLY A 57 5.36 -42.19 -15.28
C GLY A 57 4.25 -41.36 -14.64
N GLU A 58 4.65 -40.23 -14.06
CA GLU A 58 3.79 -39.38 -13.23
C GLU A 58 2.55 -38.87 -13.98
N ASN A 59 2.71 -38.29 -15.17
CA ASN A 59 1.61 -37.71 -15.94
C ASN A 59 0.49 -38.72 -16.26
N GLN A 60 0.84 -39.94 -16.68
CA GLN A 60 -0.15 -40.95 -17.05
C GLN A 60 -0.89 -41.50 -15.82
N PHE A 61 -0.15 -41.75 -14.74
CA PHE A 61 -0.71 -42.23 -13.48
C PHE A 61 -1.66 -41.19 -12.86
N ASN A 62 -1.22 -39.93 -12.79
CA ASN A 62 -1.98 -38.81 -12.25
C ASN A 62 -3.24 -38.49 -13.07
N GLN A 63 -3.15 -38.54 -14.41
CA GLN A 63 -4.32 -38.40 -15.27
C GLN A 63 -5.32 -39.55 -15.06
N TRP A 64 -4.86 -40.78 -14.92
CA TRP A 64 -5.74 -41.91 -14.63
C TRP A 64 -6.46 -41.76 -13.30
N LEU A 65 -5.78 -41.30 -12.24
CA LEU A 65 -6.41 -41.03 -10.94
C LEU A 65 -7.51 -39.98 -11.07
N ARG A 66 -7.27 -38.90 -11.82
CA ARG A 66 -8.30 -37.90 -12.11
C ARG A 66 -9.51 -38.51 -12.80
N ASP A 67 -9.29 -39.22 -13.91
CA ASP A 67 -10.37 -39.84 -14.69
C ASP A 67 -11.13 -40.92 -13.89
N TYR A 68 -10.45 -41.55 -12.92
CA TYR A 68 -11.03 -42.54 -12.04
C TYR A 68 -11.97 -41.90 -11.01
N PHE A 69 -11.59 -40.78 -10.39
CA PHE A 69 -12.33 -40.15 -9.28
C PHE A 69 -13.34 -39.08 -9.70
N GLU A 70 -13.10 -38.36 -10.80
CA GLU A 70 -13.99 -37.28 -11.31
C GLU A 70 -15.45 -37.72 -11.51
N PRO A 71 -15.78 -38.95 -11.97
CA PRO A 71 -17.16 -39.36 -12.24
C PRO A 71 -18.03 -39.64 -10.99
N PHE A 72 -17.46 -39.72 -9.78
CA PHE A 72 -18.23 -40.05 -8.59
C PHE A 72 -19.11 -38.88 -8.14
N GLU A 73 -20.29 -39.21 -7.60
CA GLU A 73 -21.32 -38.24 -7.23
C GLU A 73 -21.59 -38.21 -5.72
N PRO A 74 -21.89 -37.02 -5.14
CA PRO A 74 -22.08 -36.86 -3.70
C PRO A 74 -23.26 -37.69 -3.19
N THR A 75 -23.07 -38.30 -2.01
CA THR A 75 -24.15 -38.99 -1.30
C THR A 75 -25.17 -38.01 -0.69
N SER A 76 -26.31 -38.51 -0.21
CA SER A 76 -27.28 -37.72 0.55
C SER A 76 -26.65 -37.02 1.75
N ALA A 77 -25.68 -37.64 2.40
CA ALA A 77 -24.92 -37.04 3.51
C ALA A 77 -24.12 -35.81 3.05
N HIS A 78 -23.39 -35.91 1.94
CA HIS A 78 -22.66 -34.76 1.39
C HIS A 78 -23.59 -33.58 1.07
N LEU A 79 -24.79 -33.86 0.53
CA LEU A 79 -25.81 -32.85 0.23
C LEU A 79 -26.42 -32.18 1.48
N LEU A 80 -26.21 -32.74 2.67
CA LEU A 80 -26.59 -32.10 3.93
C LEU A 80 -25.51 -31.13 4.45
N LEU A 81 -24.24 -31.28 4.04
CA LEU A 81 -23.16 -30.40 4.50
C LEU A 81 -23.45 -28.90 4.31
N PRO A 82 -23.97 -28.44 3.15
CA PRO A 82 -24.22 -27.01 2.93
C PRO A 82 -25.38 -26.44 3.76
N LYS A 83 -26.13 -27.29 4.48
CA LYS A 83 -27.24 -26.89 5.36
C LYS A 83 -26.79 -26.46 6.75
N PHE A 84 -25.49 -26.51 7.04
CA PHE A 84 -24.90 -26.10 8.31
C PHE A 84 -23.84 -25.02 8.08
N ARG A 85 -23.61 -24.18 9.09
CA ARG A 85 -22.47 -23.26 9.12
C ARG A 85 -21.27 -23.93 9.78
N TRP A 86 -20.22 -24.16 9.00
CA TRP A 86 -18.93 -24.69 9.44
C TRP A 86 -17.92 -23.57 9.61
N ARG A 87 -16.98 -23.74 10.54
CA ARG A 87 -15.84 -22.82 10.67
C ARG A 87 -14.80 -23.07 9.59
N LEU A 88 -14.51 -24.34 9.33
CA LEU A 88 -13.59 -24.85 8.32
C LEU A 88 -13.97 -26.31 8.02
N VAL A 89 -13.82 -26.72 6.77
CA VAL A 89 -13.86 -28.13 6.37
C VAL A 89 -12.48 -28.52 5.86
N ALA A 90 -11.95 -29.64 6.32
CA ALA A 90 -10.70 -30.21 5.84
C ALA A 90 -10.94 -31.62 5.30
N THR A 91 -10.12 -32.06 4.35
CA THR A 91 -10.18 -33.42 3.83
C THR A 91 -8.80 -33.97 3.49
N THR A 92 -8.66 -35.28 3.62
CA THR A 92 -7.55 -36.04 3.03
C THR A 92 -7.94 -36.72 1.71
N ASN A 93 -9.18 -36.54 1.25
CA ASN A 93 -9.66 -37.14 0.02
C ASN A 93 -9.31 -36.28 -1.20
N TYR A 94 -8.97 -36.96 -2.30
CA TYR A 94 -8.65 -36.30 -3.57
C TYR A 94 -9.90 -35.91 -4.38
N ASP A 95 -11.04 -36.56 -4.10
CA ASP A 95 -12.29 -36.45 -4.85
C ASP A 95 -12.95 -35.06 -4.80
N LEU A 96 -14.00 -34.86 -5.61
CA LEU A 96 -14.74 -33.59 -5.74
C LEU A 96 -16.13 -33.64 -5.09
N LEU A 97 -16.37 -34.57 -4.16
CA LEU A 97 -17.73 -34.83 -3.66
C LEU A 97 -18.29 -33.64 -2.87
N VAL A 98 -17.46 -32.99 -2.04
CA VAL A 98 -17.87 -31.82 -1.25
C VAL A 98 -18.15 -30.63 -2.17
N GLU A 99 -17.28 -30.39 -3.15
CA GLU A 99 -17.43 -29.32 -4.15
C GLU A 99 -18.73 -29.49 -4.95
N LYS A 100 -18.96 -30.69 -5.48
CA LYS A 100 -20.20 -31.04 -6.20
C LYS A 100 -21.43 -30.89 -5.30
N ALA A 101 -21.33 -31.18 -4.00
CA ALA A 101 -22.45 -31.03 -3.07
C ALA A 101 -22.82 -29.56 -2.84
N TYR A 102 -21.83 -28.67 -2.67
CA TYR A 102 -22.07 -27.23 -2.57
C TYR A 102 -22.59 -26.63 -3.88
N GLN A 103 -22.07 -27.06 -5.03
CA GLN A 103 -22.54 -26.60 -6.35
C GLN A 103 -24.01 -26.98 -6.64
N ARG A 104 -24.48 -28.13 -6.11
CA ARG A 104 -25.85 -28.61 -6.33
C ARG A 104 -26.88 -28.07 -5.34
N THR A 105 -26.44 -27.45 -4.25
CA THR A 105 -27.33 -27.00 -3.18
C THR A 105 -27.57 -25.51 -3.32
N ASN A 106 -28.71 -25.13 -3.93
CA ASN A 106 -29.04 -23.73 -4.21
C ASN A 106 -29.22 -22.86 -2.95
N ASP A 107 -29.63 -23.47 -1.83
CA ASP A 107 -29.85 -22.84 -0.53
C ASP A 107 -28.72 -23.18 0.47
N ALA A 108 -27.49 -23.29 -0.02
CA ALA A 108 -26.31 -23.44 0.82
C ALA A 108 -26.14 -22.21 1.74
N LEU A 109 -25.83 -22.45 3.02
CA LEU A 109 -25.63 -21.38 4.01
C LEU A 109 -24.28 -20.66 3.88
N GLN A 110 -23.32 -21.29 3.18
CA GLN A 110 -21.98 -20.77 2.93
C GLN A 110 -21.50 -21.15 1.51
N SER A 111 -20.59 -20.35 0.98
CA SER A 111 -19.92 -20.61 -0.30
C SER A 111 -18.59 -21.31 -0.06
N LEU A 112 -18.41 -22.51 -0.61
CA LEU A 112 -17.17 -23.28 -0.45
C LEU A 112 -16.00 -22.64 -1.21
N VAL A 113 -14.85 -22.47 -0.55
CA VAL A 113 -13.62 -21.92 -1.13
C VAL A 113 -12.48 -22.93 -0.97
N PRO A 114 -12.14 -23.72 -2.01
CA PRO A 114 -11.12 -24.75 -1.94
C PRO A 114 -9.70 -24.15 -1.87
N ARG A 115 -8.89 -24.66 -0.93
CA ARG A 115 -7.47 -24.34 -0.75
C ARG A 115 -6.64 -25.62 -0.79
N VAL A 116 -5.66 -25.65 -1.68
CA VAL A 116 -4.82 -26.83 -1.96
C VAL A 116 -3.32 -26.57 -1.73
N LYS A 117 -2.90 -25.30 -1.63
CA LYS A 117 -1.49 -24.89 -1.43
C LYS A 117 -1.34 -23.54 -0.73
N ASP A 118 -0.15 -23.30 -0.19
CA ASP A 118 0.17 -22.10 0.61
C ASP A 118 0.20 -20.81 -0.21
N ASN A 119 0.67 -20.84 -1.46
CA ASN A 119 0.81 -19.62 -2.27
C ASN A 119 -0.50 -19.12 -2.90
N GLN A 120 -1.65 -19.70 -2.55
CA GLN A 120 -2.95 -19.18 -2.95
C GLN A 120 -3.33 -17.98 -2.06
N PRO A 121 -3.78 -16.84 -2.63
CA PRO A 121 -4.19 -15.67 -1.87
C PRO A 121 -5.57 -15.92 -1.25
N ILE A 122 -5.61 -16.72 -0.18
CA ILE A 122 -6.87 -17.20 0.41
C ILE A 122 -7.75 -16.05 0.87
N ASP A 123 -7.18 -14.97 1.42
CA ASP A 123 -7.94 -13.79 1.82
C ASP A 123 -8.71 -13.18 0.64
N THR A 124 -8.03 -12.99 -0.51
CA THR A 124 -8.66 -12.51 -1.75
C THR A 124 -9.73 -13.49 -2.25
N MET A 125 -9.47 -14.80 -2.20
CA MET A 125 -10.44 -15.82 -2.61
C MET A 125 -11.69 -15.83 -1.72
N LEU A 126 -11.54 -15.70 -0.40
CA LEU A 126 -12.67 -15.63 0.54
C LEU A 126 -13.52 -14.37 0.33
N ARG A 127 -12.88 -13.24 -0.02
CA ARG A 127 -13.56 -11.96 -0.29
C ARG A 127 -14.50 -12.01 -1.51
N GLN A 128 -14.25 -12.90 -2.47
CA GLN A 128 -15.08 -13.04 -3.67
C GLN A 128 -16.48 -13.60 -3.37
N HIS A 129 -16.69 -14.20 -2.20
CA HIS A 129 -17.93 -14.88 -1.85
C HIS A 129 -18.64 -14.28 -0.63
N SER A 130 -19.97 -14.30 -0.67
CA SER A 130 -20.82 -14.06 0.50
C SER A 130 -20.81 -15.30 1.40
N PHE A 131 -20.56 -15.12 2.70
CA PHE A 131 -20.41 -16.20 3.70
C PHE A 131 -19.45 -17.33 3.25
N PRO A 132 -18.16 -17.05 3.04
CA PRO A 132 -17.22 -18.04 2.55
C PRO A 132 -16.95 -19.13 3.60
N LEU A 133 -16.65 -20.34 3.13
CA LEU A 133 -16.20 -21.48 3.93
C LEU A 133 -14.89 -21.98 3.35
N GLU A 134 -13.80 -21.80 4.10
CA GLU A 134 -12.50 -22.35 3.75
C GLU A 134 -12.55 -23.89 3.75
N TYR A 135 -12.14 -24.49 2.62
CA TYR A 135 -12.10 -25.93 2.41
C TYR A 135 -10.68 -26.39 2.09
N VAL A 136 -10.04 -27.04 3.05
CA VAL A 136 -8.61 -27.41 2.98
C VAL A 136 -8.43 -28.85 2.49
N LYS A 137 -7.65 -29.04 1.42
CA LYS A 137 -7.28 -30.37 0.91
C LYS A 137 -5.84 -30.72 1.25
N LEU A 138 -5.65 -31.53 2.29
CA LEU A 138 -4.34 -31.84 2.86
C LEU A 138 -3.49 -32.77 1.99
N HIS A 139 -4.13 -33.71 1.30
CA HIS A 139 -3.44 -34.71 0.48
C HIS A 139 -3.42 -34.37 -1.02
N GLY A 140 -3.98 -33.22 -1.41
CA GLY A 140 -4.09 -32.77 -2.79
C GLY A 140 -5.49 -32.97 -3.39
N CYS A 141 -5.63 -32.69 -4.69
CA CYS A 141 -6.92 -32.66 -5.39
C CYS A 141 -6.79 -33.22 -6.81
N VAL A 142 -7.81 -33.95 -7.28
CA VAL A 142 -7.84 -34.48 -8.66
C VAL A 142 -7.88 -33.41 -9.76
N GLU A 143 -8.22 -32.16 -9.43
CA GLU A 143 -8.13 -31.03 -10.36
C GLU A 143 -6.70 -30.48 -10.52
N HIS A 144 -5.81 -30.82 -9.58
CA HIS A 144 -4.44 -30.31 -9.51
C HIS A 144 -3.38 -31.41 -9.74
N VAL A 145 -3.74 -32.50 -10.41
CA VAL A 145 -2.87 -33.68 -10.57
C VAL A 145 -1.60 -33.46 -11.39
N HIS A 146 -1.55 -32.36 -12.16
CA HIS A 146 -0.37 -31.97 -12.96
C HIS A 146 0.40 -30.80 -12.34
N ASP A 147 0.01 -30.36 -11.14
CA ASP A 147 0.70 -29.31 -10.40
C ASP A 147 1.89 -29.93 -9.64
N ALA A 148 3.10 -29.69 -10.16
CA ALA A 148 4.35 -30.25 -9.61
C ALA A 148 4.64 -29.78 -8.17
N ASP A 149 4.01 -28.71 -7.72
CA ASP A 149 4.21 -28.16 -6.38
C ASP A 149 3.42 -28.92 -5.31
N ILE A 150 2.34 -29.59 -5.71
CA ILE A 150 1.38 -30.22 -4.79
C ILE A 150 0.99 -31.61 -5.25
N LEU A 151 1.97 -32.51 -5.24
CA LEU A 151 1.79 -33.92 -5.52
C LEU A 151 0.74 -34.56 -4.61
N LEU A 152 -0.02 -35.51 -5.15
CA LEU A 152 -0.97 -36.30 -4.36
C LEU A 152 -0.24 -37.15 -3.32
N VAL A 153 -0.71 -37.13 -2.06
CA VAL A 153 -0.08 -37.84 -0.94
C VAL A 153 -0.45 -39.33 -0.97
N LEU A 154 0.15 -40.08 -1.89
CA LEU A 154 -0.20 -41.47 -2.16
C LEU A 154 0.97 -42.45 -2.03
N THR A 155 2.22 -41.98 -2.15
CA THR A 155 3.46 -42.79 -2.10
C THR A 155 4.27 -42.53 -0.83
N PRO A 156 5.20 -43.43 -0.43
CA PRO A 156 6.04 -43.20 0.75
C PRO A 156 6.80 -41.85 0.70
N ASN A 157 7.33 -41.49 -0.46
CA ASN A 157 8.03 -40.21 -0.65
C ASN A 157 7.10 -39.00 -0.46
N THR A 158 5.89 -39.03 -1.04
CA THR A 158 4.92 -37.95 -0.90
C THR A 158 4.32 -37.86 0.51
N TYR A 159 4.26 -38.96 1.26
CA TYR A 159 3.91 -38.93 2.69
C TYR A 159 5.03 -38.35 3.55
N ASN A 160 6.30 -38.62 3.25
CA ASN A 160 7.41 -38.00 3.96
C ASN A 160 7.47 -36.48 3.72
N ASN A 161 7.09 -36.03 2.53
CA ASN A 161 7.12 -34.62 2.12
C ASN A 161 5.72 -33.99 2.01
N HIS A 162 4.74 -34.46 2.78
CA HIS A 162 3.33 -34.05 2.64
C HIS A 162 3.07 -32.56 2.92
N GLU A 163 3.90 -31.94 3.77
CA GLU A 163 3.84 -30.52 4.12
C GLU A 163 4.44 -29.60 3.04
N ALA A 164 5.18 -30.13 2.06
CA ALA A 164 5.80 -29.30 1.03
C ALA A 164 4.72 -28.48 0.28
N ASN A 165 4.86 -27.15 0.33
CA ASN A 165 3.90 -26.17 -0.19
C ASN A 165 2.47 -26.23 0.43
N ARG A 166 2.31 -26.89 1.58
CA ARG A 166 1.05 -27.00 2.34
C ARG A 166 1.22 -26.73 3.84
N GLN A 167 2.34 -26.15 4.28
CA GLN A 167 2.64 -25.94 5.70
C GLN A 167 1.55 -25.09 6.37
N ASN A 168 1.12 -24.02 5.70
CA ASN A 168 0.10 -23.11 6.24
C ASN A 168 -1.27 -23.79 6.31
N LEU A 169 -1.57 -24.75 5.43
CA LEU A 169 -2.80 -25.54 5.49
C LEU A 169 -2.87 -26.41 6.76
N TYR A 170 -1.77 -27.08 7.12
CA TYR A 170 -1.69 -27.86 8.36
C TYR A 170 -1.75 -26.96 9.59
N SER A 171 -0.92 -25.89 9.63
CA SER A 171 -0.92 -24.93 10.73
C SER A 171 -2.29 -24.29 10.95
N ARG A 172 -3.02 -23.96 9.87
CA ARG A 172 -4.38 -23.42 9.93
C ARG A 172 -5.35 -24.33 10.67
N ILE A 173 -5.25 -25.65 10.46
CA ILE A 173 -6.11 -26.63 11.15
C ILE A 173 -5.69 -26.76 12.61
N GLU A 174 -4.39 -26.80 12.89
CA GLU A 174 -3.86 -26.87 14.26
C GLU A 174 -4.29 -25.65 15.09
N GLU A 175 -4.14 -24.44 14.56
CA GLU A 175 -4.59 -23.19 15.18
C GLU A 175 -6.08 -23.22 15.50
N LEU A 176 -6.92 -23.50 14.49
CA LEU A 176 -8.35 -23.50 14.70
C LEU A 176 -8.81 -24.65 15.62
N GLY A 177 -8.09 -25.78 15.63
CA GLY A 177 -8.35 -26.90 16.53
C GLY A 177 -8.17 -26.53 18.01
N ARG A 178 -7.25 -25.61 18.33
CA ARG A 178 -7.11 -25.08 19.70
C ARG A 178 -8.35 -24.29 20.15
N GLU A 179 -9.07 -23.67 19.22
CA GLU A 179 -10.23 -22.82 19.52
C GLU A 179 -11.59 -23.53 19.41
N TYR A 180 -11.71 -24.43 18.43
CA TYR A 180 -12.99 -25.01 18.04
C TYR A 180 -12.97 -26.54 18.15
N PRO A 181 -14.07 -27.16 18.59
CA PRO A 181 -14.23 -28.61 18.50
C PRO A 181 -14.07 -29.10 17.05
N MET A 182 -13.24 -30.13 16.89
CA MET A 182 -13.03 -30.85 15.64
C MET A 182 -13.84 -32.15 15.61
N VAL A 183 -14.47 -32.44 14.48
CA VAL A 183 -15.16 -33.70 14.21
C VAL A 183 -14.45 -34.42 13.07
N PHE A 184 -13.89 -35.59 13.36
CA PHE A 184 -13.26 -36.47 12.39
C PHE A 184 -14.29 -37.46 11.88
N CYS A 185 -14.63 -37.43 10.59
CA CYS A 185 -15.58 -38.35 9.99
C CYS A 185 -14.91 -39.19 8.90
N GLY A 186 -15.08 -40.51 8.99
CA GLY A 186 -14.49 -41.42 8.00
C GLY A 186 -12.97 -41.53 8.08
N HIS A 187 -12.41 -41.27 9.27
CA HIS A 187 -11.00 -41.40 9.61
C HIS A 187 -10.81 -42.50 10.64
N SER A 188 -9.81 -43.36 10.46
CA SER A 188 -9.32 -44.27 11.50
C SER A 188 -8.23 -43.64 12.38
N LEU A 189 -7.71 -42.47 11.98
CA LEU A 189 -6.53 -41.82 12.57
C LEU A 189 -5.26 -42.69 12.52
N ASP A 190 -5.16 -43.59 11.53
CA ASP A 190 -3.94 -44.37 11.28
C ASP A 190 -2.84 -43.54 10.61
N ASP A 191 -3.23 -42.51 9.84
CA ASP A 191 -2.33 -41.53 9.25
C ASP A 191 -1.61 -40.75 10.37
N LEU A 192 -0.33 -41.04 10.59
CA LEU A 192 0.45 -40.47 11.69
C LEU A 192 0.45 -38.95 11.71
N HIS A 193 0.47 -38.29 10.54
CA HIS A 193 0.44 -36.83 10.44
C HIS A 193 -0.93 -36.23 10.76
N ILE A 194 -2.04 -36.93 10.48
CA ILE A 194 -3.38 -36.49 10.91
C ILE A 194 -3.58 -36.78 12.40
N ARG A 195 -3.07 -37.91 12.88
CA ARG A 195 -3.09 -38.29 14.29
C ARG A 195 -2.31 -37.30 15.16
N ARG A 196 -1.21 -36.73 14.65
CA ARG A 196 -0.48 -35.63 15.28
C ARG A 196 -1.37 -34.43 15.59
N LEU A 197 -2.35 -34.09 14.74
CA LEU A 197 -3.30 -32.99 15.04
C LEU A 197 -4.11 -33.23 16.32
N VAL A 198 -4.31 -34.51 16.69
CA VAL A 198 -5.01 -34.93 17.90
C VAL A 198 -4.06 -35.04 19.10
N GLU A 199 -2.83 -35.53 18.87
CA GLU A 199 -1.85 -35.89 19.90
C GLU A 199 -0.83 -34.79 20.24
N ASN A 200 -0.44 -33.90 19.32
CA ASN A 200 0.59 -32.86 19.51
C ASN A 200 0.15 -31.69 20.41
N SER A 201 -1.07 -31.70 20.94
CA SER A 201 -1.53 -30.63 21.84
C SER A 201 -0.91 -30.79 23.22
N THR A 202 0.25 -30.19 23.43
CA THR A 202 0.96 -30.11 24.73
C THR A 202 0.20 -29.35 25.82
N SER A 203 -0.90 -28.67 25.47
CA SER A 203 -1.77 -27.97 26.41
C SER A 203 -3.04 -28.79 26.72
N ASN A 204 -3.34 -28.94 28.02
CA ASN A 204 -4.61 -29.48 28.51
C ASN A 204 -5.84 -28.60 28.17
N ALA A 205 -5.66 -27.45 27.50
CA ALA A 205 -6.68 -26.42 27.36
C ALA A 205 -7.55 -26.50 26.08
N ARG A 206 -7.28 -27.42 25.15
CA ARG A 206 -8.09 -27.50 23.92
C ARG A 206 -9.53 -28.04 24.13
N PRO A 207 -10.49 -27.67 23.27
CA PRO A 207 -11.83 -28.26 23.25
C PRO A 207 -11.84 -29.79 23.05
N MET A 208 -12.96 -30.41 23.43
CA MET A 208 -13.22 -31.83 23.12
C MET A 208 -13.33 -32.04 21.62
N TYR A 209 -12.66 -33.06 21.10
CA TYR A 209 -12.80 -33.51 19.71
C TYR A 209 -13.70 -34.75 19.64
N TYR A 210 -14.19 -35.04 18.44
CA TYR A 210 -15.10 -36.16 18.19
C TYR A 210 -14.60 -37.01 17.05
N LEU A 211 -14.55 -38.33 17.25
CA LEU A 211 -14.18 -39.30 16.22
C LEU A 211 -15.41 -40.12 15.84
N VAL A 212 -15.85 -40.00 14.59
CA VAL A 212 -17.04 -40.65 14.04
C VAL A 212 -16.60 -41.82 13.16
N SER A 213 -16.78 -43.03 13.68
CA SER A 213 -16.46 -44.31 13.03
C SER A 213 -17.57 -45.31 13.33
N PRO A 214 -17.91 -46.25 12.42
CA PRO A 214 -18.99 -47.22 12.66
C PRO A 214 -18.71 -48.19 13.81
N GLU A 215 -17.45 -48.52 14.05
CA GLU A 215 -17.02 -49.54 15.00
C GLU A 215 -15.86 -49.01 15.86
N PHE A 216 -15.86 -49.35 17.15
CA PHE A 216 -14.82 -49.05 18.12
C PHE A 216 -14.69 -50.20 19.11
N GLU A 217 -13.46 -50.57 19.44
CA GLU A 217 -13.21 -51.48 20.56
C GLU A 217 -13.27 -50.72 21.91
N PRO A 218 -13.70 -51.36 23.03
CA PRO A 218 -13.79 -50.69 24.33
C PRO A 218 -12.47 -50.04 24.80
N GLU A 219 -11.35 -50.68 24.49
CA GLU A 219 -10.00 -50.19 24.78
C GLU A 219 -9.67 -48.93 23.98
N GLU A 220 -10.11 -48.84 22.72
CA GLU A 220 -9.90 -47.66 21.87
C GLU A 220 -10.70 -46.46 22.38
N ILE A 221 -11.95 -46.67 22.79
CA ILE A 221 -12.80 -45.60 23.38
C ILE A 221 -12.12 -45.02 24.62
N THR A 222 -11.60 -45.90 25.48
CA THR A 222 -10.89 -45.49 26.70
C THR A 222 -9.61 -44.74 26.37
N MET A 223 -8.81 -45.24 25.42
CA MET A 223 -7.59 -44.58 24.95
C MET A 223 -7.88 -43.16 24.44
N TRP A 224 -8.87 -43.00 23.56
CA TRP A 224 -9.22 -41.71 22.99
C TRP A 224 -9.81 -40.73 24.01
N ALA A 225 -10.58 -41.22 24.97
CA ALA A 225 -11.13 -40.40 26.05
C ALA A 225 -10.04 -39.74 26.90
N THR A 226 -8.93 -40.45 27.19
CA THR A 226 -7.78 -39.86 27.92
C THR A 226 -7.11 -38.70 27.16
N ARG A 227 -7.34 -38.62 25.84
CA ARG A 227 -6.81 -37.58 24.95
C ARG A 227 -7.85 -36.52 24.58
N ARG A 228 -8.93 -36.38 25.36
CA ARG A 228 -10.03 -35.43 25.08
C ARG A 228 -10.66 -35.63 23.69
N VAL A 229 -10.83 -36.90 23.30
CA VAL A 229 -11.53 -37.31 22.07
C VAL A 229 -12.68 -38.24 22.45
N THR A 230 -13.89 -37.89 22.03
CA THR A 230 -15.08 -38.72 22.21
C THR A 230 -15.36 -39.54 20.96
N ALA A 231 -15.40 -40.86 21.11
CA ALA A 231 -15.80 -41.77 20.05
C ALA A 231 -17.33 -41.77 19.87
N ILE A 232 -17.80 -41.62 18.64
CA ILE A 232 -19.22 -41.66 18.26
C ILE A 232 -19.42 -42.82 17.27
N PRO A 233 -20.05 -43.95 17.70
CA PRO A 233 -20.26 -45.12 16.87
C PRO A 233 -21.34 -44.85 15.80
N ALA A 234 -20.94 -44.27 14.68
CA ALA A 234 -21.81 -43.91 13.57
C ALA A 234 -21.02 -43.82 12.25
N ARG A 235 -21.71 -44.09 11.13
CA ARG A 235 -21.21 -43.72 9.81
C ARG A 235 -21.46 -42.24 9.52
N PHE A 236 -20.75 -41.69 8.53
CA PHE A 236 -20.91 -40.30 8.10
C PHE A 236 -22.35 -39.92 7.74
N ASP A 237 -23.07 -40.80 7.03
CA ASP A 237 -24.48 -40.61 6.67
C ASP A 237 -25.40 -40.57 7.88
N GLN A 238 -25.19 -41.46 8.84
CA GLN A 238 -25.97 -41.52 10.08
C GLN A 238 -25.72 -40.31 10.97
N PHE A 239 -24.46 -39.88 11.07
CA PHE A 239 -24.07 -38.72 11.87
C PHE A 239 -24.71 -37.43 11.34
N LEU A 240 -24.60 -37.15 10.03
CA LEU A 240 -25.20 -35.93 9.47
C LEU A 240 -26.73 -35.95 9.47
N ALA A 241 -27.36 -37.10 9.27
CA ALA A 241 -28.81 -37.22 9.41
C ALA A 241 -29.25 -36.91 10.85
N SER A 242 -28.57 -37.49 11.84
CA SER A 242 -28.85 -37.24 13.27
C SER A 242 -28.62 -35.77 13.64
N LEU A 243 -27.55 -35.15 13.12
CA LEU A 243 -27.26 -33.73 13.33
C LEU A 243 -28.32 -32.84 12.70
N PHE A 244 -28.83 -33.20 11.52
CA PHE A 244 -29.89 -32.48 10.83
C PHE A 244 -31.20 -32.55 11.63
N ASP A 245 -31.57 -33.72 12.13
CA ASP A 245 -32.78 -33.89 12.92
C ASP A 245 -32.70 -33.18 14.29
N ALA A 246 -31.52 -33.14 14.90
CA ALA A 246 -31.30 -32.52 16.22
C ALA A 246 -31.25 -30.98 16.18
N LEU A 247 -30.84 -30.37 15.07
CA LEU A 247 -30.69 -28.91 14.94
C LEU A 247 -31.78 -28.33 14.03
N PRO A 248 -32.80 -27.61 14.56
CA PRO A 248 -33.77 -26.89 13.75
C PRO A 248 -33.12 -25.82 12.87
N PRO A 249 -33.71 -25.41 11.72
CA PRO A 249 -33.13 -24.40 10.83
C PRO A 249 -32.72 -23.09 11.53
N LEU A 250 -33.50 -22.64 12.51
CA LEU A 250 -33.21 -21.43 13.31
C LEU A 250 -31.97 -21.56 14.20
N LEU A 251 -31.53 -22.77 14.55
CA LEU A 251 -30.28 -23.00 15.28
C LEU A 251 -29.09 -23.29 14.35
N ARG A 252 -29.33 -23.41 13.03
CA ARG A 252 -28.28 -23.57 12.01
C ARG A 252 -27.77 -22.21 11.50
N VAL A 253 -28.47 -21.12 11.81
CA VAL A 253 -28.14 -19.74 11.46
C VAL A 253 -28.19 -18.92 12.76
N PRO A 254 -27.24 -18.01 13.04
CA PRO A 254 -27.41 -17.08 14.18
C PRO A 254 -28.72 -16.30 14.04
N PRO A 255 -29.41 -16.00 15.14
CA PRO A 255 -30.72 -15.35 15.10
C PRO A 255 -30.61 -14.01 14.37
N ARG A 256 -31.38 -13.85 13.29
CA ARG A 256 -31.61 -12.53 12.69
C ARG A 256 -32.48 -11.75 13.66
N THR A 257 -32.04 -10.57 14.06
CA THR A 257 -32.90 -9.61 14.74
C THR A 257 -33.91 -9.09 13.71
N GLU A 258 -35.04 -9.78 13.55
CA GLU A 258 -36.18 -9.35 12.72
C GLU A 258 -36.95 -8.18 13.35
N GLN A 259 -36.25 -7.21 13.93
CA GLN A 259 -36.90 -5.95 14.22
C GLN A 259 -36.94 -5.14 12.92
N VAL A 260 -38.13 -5.08 12.33
CA VAL A 260 -38.53 -4.10 11.33
C VAL A 260 -38.53 -2.72 12.02
N VAL A 261 -37.34 -2.23 12.35
CA VAL A 261 -37.13 -0.82 12.65
C VAL A 261 -37.00 -0.13 11.30
N GLU A 262 -37.77 0.94 11.07
CA GLU A 262 -37.51 1.79 9.92
C GLU A 262 -36.06 2.26 9.98
N GLN A 263 -35.26 1.82 9.01
CA GLN A 263 -33.84 2.08 9.03
C GLN A 263 -33.58 3.54 8.59
N PRO A 264 -32.72 4.30 9.29
CA PRO A 264 -32.50 5.72 9.04
C PRO A 264 -32.05 6.07 7.61
N TYR A 265 -31.42 5.12 6.89
CA TYR A 265 -30.98 5.29 5.52
C TYR A 265 -32.14 5.34 4.49
N ARG A 266 -33.33 4.80 4.83
CA ARG A 266 -34.45 4.75 3.88
C ARG A 266 -35.01 6.13 3.52
N LYS A 267 -34.78 7.16 4.34
CA LYS A 267 -35.17 8.54 4.01
C LYS A 267 -34.53 9.08 2.73
N TYR A 268 -33.44 8.45 2.28
CA TYR A 268 -32.73 8.80 1.05
C TYR A 268 -33.24 8.05 -0.18
N PHE A 269 -34.05 7.01 -0.02
CA PHE A 269 -34.57 6.22 -1.13
C PHE A 269 -35.71 6.96 -1.83
N ARG A 270 -35.67 7.01 -3.16
CA ARG A 270 -36.70 7.61 -4.02
C ARG A 270 -37.94 6.74 -4.15
N VAL A 271 -37.75 5.44 -3.94
CA VAL A 271 -38.79 4.41 -4.10
C VAL A 271 -39.11 3.79 -2.75
N SER A 272 -40.35 3.32 -2.62
CA SER A 272 -40.82 2.55 -1.44
C SER A 272 -40.46 1.07 -1.54
N GLU A 273 -39.75 0.66 -2.60
CA GLU A 273 -39.27 -0.70 -2.77
C GLU A 273 -38.24 -1.05 -1.69
N ARG A 274 -38.30 -2.30 -1.23
CA ARG A 274 -37.37 -2.83 -0.24
C ARG A 274 -36.04 -3.16 -0.91
N GLU A 275 -34.95 -2.81 -0.26
CA GLU A 275 -33.61 -3.25 -0.65
C GLU A 275 -33.48 -4.78 -0.65
N SER A 276 -32.61 -5.30 -1.51
CA SER A 276 -32.29 -6.72 -1.59
C SER A 276 -31.69 -7.24 -0.28
N ASP A 277 -31.78 -8.55 -0.07
CA ASP A 277 -31.16 -9.20 1.10
C ASP A 277 -29.64 -8.97 1.14
N GLU A 278 -28.99 -8.82 -0.01
CA GLU A 278 -27.55 -8.53 -0.11
C GLU A 278 -27.24 -7.09 0.36
N THR A 279 -28.03 -6.11 -0.07
CA THR A 279 -27.88 -4.71 0.36
C THR A 279 -28.25 -4.52 1.82
N ALA A 280 -29.31 -5.18 2.31
CA ALA A 280 -29.69 -5.17 3.72
C ALA A 280 -28.58 -5.74 4.62
N HIS A 281 -27.93 -6.82 4.19
CA HIS A 281 -26.78 -7.38 4.90
C HIS A 281 -25.57 -6.44 4.87
N ALA A 282 -25.36 -5.72 3.78
CA ALA A 282 -24.26 -4.78 3.68
C ALA A 282 -24.36 -3.61 4.70
N PHE A 283 -25.56 -3.15 5.01
CA PHE A 283 -25.79 -2.16 6.08
C PHE A 283 -25.54 -2.71 7.50
N GLN A 284 -25.50 -4.03 7.69
CA GLN A 284 -25.25 -4.65 8.99
C GLN A 284 -23.76 -4.86 9.21
N ASP A 285 -23.07 -5.43 8.21
CA ASP A 285 -21.72 -5.97 8.41
C ASP A 285 -20.65 -5.30 7.51
N GLU A 286 -21.05 -4.70 6.37
CA GLU A 286 -20.09 -4.24 5.35
C GLU A 286 -19.77 -2.74 5.42
N PHE A 287 -20.66 -1.90 5.92
CA PHE A 287 -20.38 -0.49 6.12
C PHE A 287 -21.31 0.13 7.16
N THR A 288 -20.84 1.18 7.81
CA THR A 288 -21.66 2.00 8.70
C THR A 288 -22.22 3.17 7.91
N HIS A 289 -23.55 3.28 7.81
CA HIS A 289 -24.20 4.49 7.31
C HIS A 289 -24.16 5.58 8.38
N LEU A 290 -23.60 6.74 8.04
CA LEU A 290 -23.46 7.86 8.97
C LEU A 290 -24.68 8.78 8.90
N PHE A 291 -25.21 9.18 10.05
CA PHE A 291 -26.34 10.11 10.14
C PHE A 291 -26.41 10.79 11.49
N SER A 292 -27.13 11.92 11.56
CA SER A 292 -27.36 12.63 12.81
C SER A 292 -28.16 11.76 13.80
N GLY A 293 -27.61 11.58 15.00
CA GLY A 293 -28.22 10.74 16.04
C GLY A 293 -27.93 9.24 15.92
N MET A 294 -26.93 8.84 15.13
CA MET A 294 -26.45 7.44 15.12
C MET A 294 -26.00 7.00 16.53
N PRO A 295 -26.23 5.73 16.91
CA PRO A 295 -25.78 5.24 18.20
C PRO A 295 -24.25 5.20 18.23
N THR A 296 -23.67 5.81 19.26
CA THR A 296 -22.23 5.81 19.48
C THR A 296 -21.92 5.44 20.93
N GLU A 297 -20.73 4.85 21.14
CA GLU A 297 -20.25 4.57 22.49
C GLU A 297 -19.87 5.87 23.20
N SER A 298 -20.20 5.97 24.48
CA SER A 298 -19.82 7.14 25.29
C SER A 298 -18.32 7.11 25.60
N VAL A 299 -17.60 8.13 25.13
CA VAL A 299 -16.14 8.27 25.32
C VAL A 299 -15.84 9.35 26.35
N LYS A 300 -14.87 9.09 27.24
CA LYS A 300 -14.32 10.13 28.14
C LYS A 300 -13.23 10.92 27.44
N ALA A 301 -13.22 12.24 27.59
CA ALA A 301 -12.26 13.12 26.93
C ALA A 301 -10.80 12.77 27.27
N GLU A 302 -10.51 12.40 28.52
CA GLU A 302 -9.15 12.02 28.95
C GLU A 302 -8.63 10.79 28.19
N ARG A 303 -9.53 9.84 27.88
CA ARG A 303 -9.17 8.65 27.09
C ARG A 303 -8.87 9.03 25.65
N PHE A 304 -9.69 9.86 25.02
CA PHE A 304 -9.46 10.32 23.65
C PHE A 304 -8.10 11.03 23.49
N TYR A 305 -7.81 12.02 24.35
CA TYR A 305 -6.53 12.75 24.29
C TYR A 305 -5.31 11.92 24.69
N SER A 306 -5.51 10.77 25.34
CA SER A 306 -4.45 9.78 25.60
C SER A 306 -4.19 8.81 24.45
N GLY A 307 -4.94 8.91 23.35
CA GLY A 307 -4.75 8.11 22.14
C GLY A 307 -5.70 6.93 21.99
N TYR A 308 -6.79 6.86 22.77
CA TYR A 308 -7.83 5.87 22.52
C TYR A 308 -8.72 6.30 21.37
N ASP A 309 -8.75 5.47 20.33
CA ASP A 309 -9.62 5.66 19.19
C ASP A 309 -10.96 4.90 19.38
N GLN A 310 -11.90 5.47 20.13
CA GLN A 310 -13.22 4.88 20.36
C GLN A 310 -14.25 5.30 19.29
N SER A 311 -14.00 4.88 18.04
CA SER A 311 -14.91 5.01 16.89
C SER A 311 -15.47 6.44 16.65
N TRP A 312 -16.80 6.59 16.66
CA TRP A 312 -17.52 7.82 16.32
C TRP A 312 -17.88 8.68 17.53
N GLY A 313 -17.80 8.14 18.75
CA GLY A 313 -18.25 8.83 19.96
C GLY A 313 -17.46 10.11 20.24
N ALA A 314 -16.15 10.09 20.02
CA ALA A 314 -15.30 11.27 20.19
C ALA A 314 -15.60 12.39 19.16
N ILE A 315 -15.91 12.00 17.92
CA ILE A 315 -16.29 12.93 16.84
C ILE A 315 -17.65 13.56 17.15
N GLN A 316 -18.62 12.76 17.59
CA GLN A 316 -19.95 13.26 17.96
C GLN A 316 -19.88 14.18 19.20
N ALA A 317 -19.01 13.89 20.16
CA ALA A 317 -18.80 14.72 21.34
C ALA A 317 -17.95 15.98 21.08
N GLY A 318 -17.33 16.10 19.89
CA GLY A 318 -16.56 17.28 19.49
C GLY A 318 -15.19 17.41 20.15
N PHE A 319 -14.55 16.29 20.52
CA PHE A 319 -13.24 16.30 21.18
C PHE A 319 -12.08 16.62 20.22
N ASP A 320 -12.20 16.26 18.95
CA ASP A 320 -11.21 16.51 17.90
C ASP A 320 -11.25 17.95 17.40
N VAL A 321 -10.18 18.41 16.75
CA VAL A 321 -10.06 19.74 16.15
C VAL A 321 -10.32 19.67 14.65
N GLN A 322 -11.07 20.65 14.13
CA GLN A 322 -11.38 20.71 12.70
C GLN A 322 -10.10 21.00 11.90
N ARG A 323 -9.61 20.00 11.16
CA ARG A 323 -8.39 20.15 10.36
C ARG A 323 -8.67 20.85 9.04
N ARG A 324 -7.74 21.68 8.57
CA ARG A 324 -7.84 22.32 7.24
C ARG A 324 -8.01 21.32 6.09
N ALA A 325 -7.32 20.19 6.15
CA ALA A 325 -7.50 19.10 5.18
C ALA A 325 -8.94 18.56 5.14
N SER A 326 -9.62 18.49 6.29
CA SER A 326 -11.03 18.11 6.37
C SER A 326 -11.91 19.17 5.70
N MET A 327 -11.67 20.46 5.95
CA MET A 327 -12.44 21.54 5.31
C MET A 327 -12.28 21.55 3.78
N LEU A 328 -11.04 21.45 3.28
CA LEU A 328 -10.76 21.37 1.85
C LEU A 328 -11.42 20.15 1.20
N LEU A 329 -11.54 19.05 1.94
CA LEU A 329 -12.23 17.85 1.48
C LEU A 329 -13.74 18.05 1.37
N LEU A 330 -14.35 18.78 2.30
CA LEU A 330 -15.77 19.15 2.23
C LEU A 330 -16.05 20.07 1.04
N GLU A 331 -15.18 21.05 0.79
CA GLU A 331 -15.28 21.92 -0.38
C GLU A 331 -15.15 21.14 -1.68
N PHE A 332 -14.20 20.20 -1.74
CA PHE A 332 -14.05 19.27 -2.86
C PHE A 332 -15.32 18.45 -3.08
N ALA A 333 -15.87 17.86 -2.00
CA ALA A 333 -17.10 17.09 -2.06
C ALA A 333 -18.31 17.92 -2.53
N ALA A 334 -18.42 19.17 -2.09
CA ALA A 334 -19.47 20.10 -2.52
C ALA A 334 -19.33 20.54 -3.98
N SER A 335 -18.11 20.50 -4.54
CA SER A 335 -17.82 20.88 -5.93
C SER A 335 -17.91 19.73 -6.93
N ALA A 336 -18.24 18.52 -6.49
CA ALA A 336 -18.22 17.33 -7.32
C ALA A 336 -19.41 17.29 -8.31
N ASP A 337 -19.12 17.22 -9.62
CA ASP A 337 -20.13 17.11 -10.68
C ASP A 337 -20.82 15.73 -10.66
N ASP A 338 -22.13 15.63 -10.81
CA ASP A 338 -22.92 14.37 -10.70
C ASP A 338 -22.61 13.26 -11.72
N THR A 339 -21.60 13.42 -12.59
CA THR A 339 -21.34 12.50 -13.71
C THR A 339 -20.11 11.61 -13.53
N GLU A 340 -19.10 12.00 -12.75
CA GLU A 340 -17.83 11.27 -12.68
C GLU A 340 -17.50 10.75 -11.28
N SER A 341 -16.95 9.52 -11.21
CA SER A 341 -16.37 8.97 -9.99
C SER A 341 -15.05 9.66 -9.64
N GLN A 342 -14.84 9.98 -8.37
CA GLN A 342 -13.67 10.70 -7.89
C GLN A 342 -12.95 9.93 -6.77
N LEU A 343 -11.63 10.13 -6.67
CA LEU A 343 -10.79 9.60 -5.60
C LEU A 343 -10.11 10.75 -4.87
N ALA A 344 -10.31 10.82 -3.56
CA ALA A 344 -9.68 11.78 -2.65
C ALA A 344 -8.81 11.06 -1.62
N VAL A 345 -7.64 11.62 -1.32
CA VAL A 345 -6.64 11.01 -0.43
C VAL A 345 -6.16 12.02 0.59
N ILE A 346 -6.42 11.76 1.87
CA ILE A 346 -5.80 12.48 2.98
C ILE A 346 -4.41 11.87 3.21
N SER A 347 -3.37 12.66 2.94
CA SER A 347 -1.96 12.23 3.07
C SER A 347 -1.24 12.98 4.19
N GLY A 348 -0.29 12.33 4.87
CA GLY A 348 0.45 12.96 5.96
C GLY A 348 1.26 11.99 6.81
N ALA A 349 2.17 12.51 7.63
CA ALA A 349 3.03 11.69 8.50
C ALA A 349 2.25 10.96 9.61
N ALA A 350 2.90 10.01 10.29
CA ALA A 350 2.31 9.27 11.40
C ALA A 350 2.05 10.19 12.61
N GLY A 351 0.93 9.98 13.30
CA GLY A 351 0.60 10.77 14.51
C GLY A 351 0.05 12.19 14.26
N PHE A 352 -0.24 12.56 13.01
CA PHE A 352 -0.82 13.88 12.66
C PHE A 352 -2.36 13.90 12.62
N GLY A 353 -3.04 12.81 12.96
CA GLY A 353 -4.50 12.76 13.07
C GLY A 353 -5.26 12.53 11.76
N LYS A 354 -4.67 11.85 10.77
CA LYS A 354 -5.32 11.56 9.46
C LYS A 354 -6.68 10.85 9.59
N SER A 355 -6.73 9.77 10.36
CA SER A 355 -7.97 8.99 10.57
C SER A 355 -9.05 9.83 11.24
N ILE A 356 -8.68 10.67 12.20
CA ILE A 356 -9.60 11.62 12.85
C ILE A 356 -10.10 12.68 11.86
N ALA A 357 -9.20 13.26 11.05
CA ALA A 357 -9.56 14.22 9.99
C ALA A 357 -10.50 13.60 8.94
N LEU A 358 -10.27 12.33 8.58
CA LEU A 358 -11.10 11.55 7.67
C LEU A 358 -12.50 11.31 8.25
N ARG A 359 -12.60 10.86 9.51
CA ARG A 359 -13.88 10.65 10.20
C ARG A 359 -14.65 11.94 10.39
N ARG A 360 -13.99 13.02 10.79
CA ARG A 360 -14.61 14.34 10.95
C ARG A 360 -15.26 14.80 9.64
N ALA A 361 -14.54 14.71 8.52
CA ALA A 361 -15.09 15.06 7.21
C ALA A 361 -16.29 14.17 6.82
N ALA A 362 -16.20 12.86 7.05
CA ALA A 362 -17.29 11.93 6.78
C ALA A 362 -18.55 12.26 7.62
N PHE A 363 -18.37 12.56 8.90
CA PHE A 363 -19.46 12.90 9.81
C PHE A 363 -20.13 14.23 9.44
N GLU A 364 -19.36 15.24 9.05
CA GLU A 364 -19.90 16.53 8.63
C GLU A 364 -20.65 16.48 7.30
N LEU A 365 -20.17 15.70 6.31
CA LEU A 365 -20.95 15.45 5.09
C LEU A 365 -22.31 14.80 5.41
N ALA A 366 -22.32 13.84 6.32
CA ALA A 366 -23.53 13.13 6.71
C ALA A 366 -24.52 13.99 7.50
N THR A 367 -24.01 14.90 8.35
CA THR A 367 -24.83 15.67 9.30
C THR A 367 -25.14 17.07 8.81
N SER A 368 -24.11 17.87 8.53
CA SER A 368 -24.24 19.27 8.13
C SER A 368 -24.73 19.43 6.69
N PHE A 369 -24.22 18.59 5.77
CA PHE A 369 -24.63 18.61 4.36
C PHE A 369 -25.79 17.63 4.07
N ASN A 370 -26.11 16.74 5.01
CA ASN A 370 -27.15 15.72 4.87
C ASN A 370 -26.98 14.86 3.61
N GLU A 371 -25.73 14.55 3.25
CA GLU A 371 -25.37 13.67 2.14
C GLU A 371 -25.45 12.19 2.54
N PHE A 372 -25.56 11.30 1.55
CA PHE A 372 -25.53 9.86 1.79
C PHE A 372 -24.09 9.36 1.93
N VAL A 373 -23.67 9.15 3.18
CA VAL A 373 -22.28 8.79 3.52
C VAL A 373 -22.22 7.39 4.12
N ILE A 374 -21.35 6.56 3.56
CA ILE A 374 -21.02 5.23 4.09
C ILE A 374 -19.55 5.18 4.51
N TRP A 375 -19.31 4.68 5.71
CA TRP A 375 -17.98 4.33 6.20
C TRP A 375 -17.76 2.83 6.02
N MET A 376 -16.83 2.47 5.15
CA MET A 376 -16.50 1.08 4.86
C MET A 376 -15.63 0.52 5.97
N ASN A 377 -16.00 -0.65 6.49
CA ASN A 377 -15.19 -1.35 7.48
C ASN A 377 -13.88 -1.84 6.83
N ASP A 378 -12.81 -2.03 7.62
CA ASP A 378 -11.50 -2.49 7.13
C ASP A 378 -11.60 -3.84 6.38
N ASP A 379 -12.53 -4.68 6.80
CA ASP A 379 -12.82 -6.01 6.30
C ASP A 379 -14.05 -6.07 5.37
N SER A 380 -14.55 -4.93 4.94
CA SER A 380 -15.74 -4.88 4.10
C SER A 380 -15.54 -5.56 2.73
N LYS A 381 -16.57 -6.23 2.23
CA LYS A 381 -16.75 -6.86 0.91
C LYS A 381 -17.73 -6.09 0.04
N LEU A 382 -17.89 -4.79 0.26
CA LEU A 382 -18.83 -3.96 -0.48
C LEU A 382 -18.74 -4.23 -2.00
N LYS A 383 -19.75 -4.92 -2.53
CA LYS A 383 -19.79 -5.34 -3.93
C LYS A 383 -20.39 -4.24 -4.80
N LEU A 384 -20.05 -4.29 -6.09
CA LEU A 384 -20.64 -3.42 -7.09
C LEU A 384 -22.17 -3.50 -7.13
N ASN A 385 -22.75 -4.70 -6.97
CA ASN A 385 -24.21 -4.87 -7.00
C ASN A 385 -24.92 -4.04 -5.93
N VAL A 386 -24.34 -3.99 -4.72
CA VAL A 386 -24.84 -3.18 -3.61
C VAL A 386 -24.72 -1.69 -3.95
N LEU A 387 -23.55 -1.24 -4.43
CA LEU A 387 -23.37 0.16 -4.83
C LEU A 387 -24.29 0.58 -5.98
N LYS A 388 -24.54 -0.32 -6.93
CA LYS A 388 -25.44 -0.10 -8.06
C LYS A 388 -26.89 0.00 -7.57
N GLU A 389 -27.33 -0.93 -6.74
CA GLU A 389 -28.67 -0.90 -6.15
C GLU A 389 -28.86 0.37 -5.30
N LEU A 390 -27.88 0.74 -4.47
CA LEU A 390 -27.91 1.99 -3.70
C LEU A 390 -28.04 3.21 -4.63
N ASN A 391 -27.28 3.24 -5.73
CA ASN A 391 -27.38 4.32 -6.71
C ASN A 391 -28.76 4.34 -7.39
N ASP A 392 -29.35 3.19 -7.71
CA ASP A 392 -30.68 3.09 -8.32
C ASP A 392 -31.78 3.54 -7.34
N LEU A 393 -31.66 3.17 -6.05
CA LEU A 393 -32.60 3.52 -4.98
C LEU A 393 -32.51 5.00 -4.58
N ILE A 394 -31.31 5.56 -4.45
CA ILE A 394 -31.07 6.93 -3.96
C ILE A 394 -31.08 7.94 -5.11
N GLY A 395 -30.52 7.55 -6.26
CA GLY A 395 -30.31 8.36 -7.46
C GLY A 395 -29.44 9.61 -7.28
N ARG A 396 -28.65 9.67 -6.20
CA ARG A 396 -27.70 10.75 -5.91
C ARG A 396 -26.29 10.16 -5.75
N ARG A 397 -25.29 11.04 -5.73
CA ARG A 397 -23.90 10.68 -5.45
C ARG A 397 -23.78 9.96 -4.10
N ILE A 398 -22.99 8.89 -4.09
CA ILE A 398 -22.62 8.15 -2.88
C ILE A 398 -21.25 8.65 -2.42
N PHE A 399 -21.09 8.93 -1.12
CA PHE A 399 -19.80 9.21 -0.51
C PHE A 399 -19.34 8.00 0.29
N ALA A 400 -18.25 7.37 -0.14
CA ALA A 400 -17.69 6.19 0.53
C ALA A 400 -16.33 6.52 1.14
N PHE A 401 -16.20 6.31 2.44
CA PHE A 401 -14.97 6.53 3.19
C PHE A 401 -14.35 5.19 3.56
N VAL A 402 -13.04 5.06 3.36
CA VAL A 402 -12.26 3.88 3.75
C VAL A 402 -10.90 4.31 4.28
N ASP A 403 -10.57 3.96 5.52
CA ASP A 403 -9.27 4.27 6.09
C ASP A 403 -8.19 3.28 5.59
N ARG A 404 -6.91 3.64 5.77
CA ARG A 404 -5.74 2.80 5.45
C ARG A 404 -5.75 2.24 4.03
N ALA A 405 -5.53 3.13 3.05
CA ALA A 405 -5.54 2.76 1.65
C ALA A 405 -4.60 1.58 1.32
N ALA A 406 -3.45 1.46 2.00
CA ALA A 406 -2.49 0.37 1.75
C ALA A 406 -3.10 -1.01 2.04
N LEU A 407 -3.90 -1.14 3.10
CA LEU A 407 -4.62 -2.38 3.43
C LEU A 407 -5.82 -2.62 2.50
N ASN A 408 -6.34 -1.59 1.85
CA ASN A 408 -7.55 -1.68 1.03
C ASN A 408 -7.32 -1.42 -0.47
N ALA A 409 -6.07 -1.35 -0.94
CA ALA A 409 -5.72 -0.84 -2.27
C ALA A 409 -6.39 -1.62 -3.42
N GLU A 410 -6.45 -2.95 -3.35
CA GLU A 410 -7.05 -3.78 -4.41
C GLU A 410 -8.56 -3.59 -4.45
N LYS A 411 -9.18 -3.54 -3.28
CA LYS A 411 -10.61 -3.30 -3.13
C LYS A 411 -11.01 -1.92 -3.66
N ILE A 412 -10.23 -0.88 -3.30
CA ILE A 412 -10.45 0.47 -3.81
C ILE A 412 -10.35 0.48 -5.34
N GLU A 413 -9.35 -0.20 -5.90
CA GLU A 413 -9.18 -0.33 -7.34
C GLU A 413 -10.37 -1.03 -8.00
N GLU A 414 -10.83 -2.15 -7.45
CA GLU A 414 -11.96 -2.93 -7.94
C GLU A 414 -13.25 -2.09 -7.94
N ILE A 415 -13.52 -1.39 -6.84
CA ILE A 415 -14.69 -0.50 -6.71
C ILE A 415 -14.60 0.63 -7.74
N LEU A 416 -13.47 1.33 -7.85
CA LEU A 416 -13.30 2.43 -8.79
C LEU A 416 -13.39 1.96 -10.25
N ALA A 417 -12.81 0.81 -10.59
CA ALA A 417 -12.91 0.22 -11.92
C ALA A 417 -14.37 -0.07 -12.28
N ALA A 418 -15.08 -0.72 -11.35
CA ALA A 418 -16.46 -1.16 -11.54
C ALA A 418 -17.45 0.03 -11.62
N VAL A 419 -17.27 1.04 -10.77
CA VAL A 419 -18.07 2.26 -10.73
C VAL A 419 -17.88 3.08 -12.01
N ARG A 420 -16.64 3.26 -12.49
CA ARG A 420 -16.36 3.93 -13.78
C ARG A 420 -16.99 3.19 -14.94
N ALA A 421 -16.94 1.85 -14.96
CA ALA A 421 -17.54 1.05 -16.02
C ALA A 421 -19.08 1.16 -16.06
N ASN A 422 -19.73 1.47 -14.92
CA ASN A 422 -21.18 1.57 -14.81
C ASN A 422 -21.70 3.01 -14.67
N ASN A 423 -20.83 4.02 -14.79
CA ASN A 423 -21.17 5.44 -14.61
C ASN A 423 -21.90 5.74 -13.28
N ILE A 424 -21.47 5.10 -12.19
CA ILE A 424 -22.03 5.35 -10.86
C ILE A 424 -21.34 6.60 -10.26
N PRO A 425 -22.07 7.64 -9.82
CA PRO A 425 -21.49 8.81 -9.18
C PRO A 425 -21.03 8.47 -7.75
N LEU A 426 -19.74 8.19 -7.59
CA LEU A 426 -19.11 7.86 -6.30
C LEU A 426 -17.94 8.80 -6.02
N THR A 427 -17.91 9.42 -4.83
CA THR A 427 -16.66 9.97 -4.27
C THR A 427 -16.12 8.96 -3.27
N LEU A 428 -14.98 8.34 -3.60
CA LEU A 428 -14.24 7.49 -2.67
C LEU A 428 -13.16 8.32 -1.98
N VAL A 429 -13.19 8.33 -0.66
CA VAL A 429 -12.27 9.10 0.19
C VAL A 429 -11.47 8.16 1.07
N THR A 430 -10.15 8.29 1.06
CA THR A 430 -9.26 7.46 1.85
C THR A 430 -8.14 8.25 2.52
N ALA A 431 -7.39 7.61 3.43
CA ALA A 431 -6.23 8.20 4.07
C ALA A 431 -5.06 7.23 4.07
N GLU A 432 -3.84 7.74 3.86
CA GLU A 432 -2.61 6.94 3.94
C GLU A 432 -1.36 7.78 4.18
N ARG A 433 -0.29 7.17 4.69
CA ARG A 433 1.04 7.80 4.74
C ARG A 433 1.61 7.92 3.33
N ARG A 434 2.30 9.03 3.02
CA ARG A 434 2.85 9.29 1.67
C ARG A 434 3.75 8.14 1.18
N ASN A 435 4.62 7.61 2.05
CA ASN A 435 5.52 6.50 1.69
C ASN A 435 4.78 5.18 1.45
N GLU A 436 3.72 4.92 2.23
CA GLU A 436 2.88 3.71 2.12
C GLU A 436 2.04 3.75 0.85
N TRP A 437 1.49 4.92 0.53
CA TRP A 437 0.79 5.17 -0.72
C TRP A 437 1.68 4.87 -1.93
N SER A 438 2.89 5.42 -1.96
CA SER A 438 3.86 5.18 -3.04
C SER A 438 4.31 3.71 -3.15
N MET A 439 4.12 2.89 -2.13
CA MET A 439 4.54 1.48 -2.12
C MET A 439 3.40 0.53 -2.50
N PHE A 440 2.24 0.68 -1.86
CA PHE A 440 1.13 -0.26 -1.97
C PHE A 440 0.00 0.24 -2.88
N CYS A 441 -0.10 1.56 -3.10
CA CYS A 441 -1.23 2.20 -3.76
C CYS A 441 -0.90 2.76 -5.16
N GLN A 442 0.28 2.47 -5.74
CA GLN A 442 0.67 2.97 -7.08
C GLN A 442 -0.38 2.68 -8.16
N ARG A 443 -1.05 1.53 -8.07
CA ARG A 443 -2.13 1.11 -8.98
C ARG A 443 -3.34 2.05 -8.98
N LEU A 444 -3.52 2.83 -7.91
CA LEU A 444 -4.62 3.78 -7.76
C LEU A 444 -4.34 5.12 -8.46
N GLU A 445 -3.08 5.44 -8.80
CA GLU A 445 -2.71 6.71 -9.44
C GLU A 445 -3.40 6.92 -10.78
N LYS A 446 -3.71 5.84 -11.51
CA LYS A 446 -4.47 5.90 -12.78
C LYS A 446 -5.87 6.50 -12.63
N TYR A 447 -6.40 6.57 -11.41
CA TYR A 447 -7.69 7.19 -11.11
C TYR A 447 -7.59 8.70 -10.82
N ALA A 448 -6.38 9.29 -10.93
CA ALA A 448 -6.10 10.70 -10.68
C ALA A 448 -6.55 11.15 -9.26
N PRO A 449 -6.00 10.54 -8.19
CA PRO A 449 -6.32 10.92 -6.82
C PRO A 449 -6.06 12.41 -6.55
N THR A 450 -6.99 13.05 -5.85
CA THR A 450 -6.80 14.42 -5.31
C THR A 450 -6.25 14.34 -3.90
N TYR A 451 -5.08 14.92 -3.67
CA TYR A 451 -4.38 14.84 -2.38
C TYR A 451 -4.68 16.04 -1.48
N PHE A 452 -5.01 15.75 -0.22
CA PHE A 452 -5.18 16.71 0.87
C PHE A 452 -4.13 16.43 1.94
N GLU A 453 -3.21 17.36 2.20
CA GLU A 453 -2.09 17.13 3.11
C GLU A 453 -2.43 17.55 4.55
N VAL A 454 -2.21 16.64 5.50
CA VAL A 454 -2.31 16.90 6.94
C VAL A 454 -0.91 17.09 7.49
N GLY A 455 -0.56 18.37 7.70
CA GLY A 455 0.69 18.80 8.31
C GLY A 455 0.55 19.15 9.79
N LYS A 456 1.47 19.99 10.28
CA LYS A 456 1.45 20.56 11.64
C LYS A 456 0.16 21.34 11.89
N LEU A 457 -0.21 21.51 13.17
CA LEU A 457 -1.38 22.32 13.52
C LEU A 457 -1.12 23.79 13.19
N SER A 458 -2.11 24.44 12.58
CA SER A 458 -2.07 25.90 12.37
C SER A 458 -2.29 26.66 13.69
N PRO A 459 -1.90 27.94 13.80
CA PRO A 459 -2.18 28.77 14.98
C PRO A 459 -3.66 28.76 15.41
N ARG A 460 -4.57 28.73 14.44
CA ARG A 460 -6.02 28.64 14.68
C ARG A 460 -6.39 27.27 15.27
N GLU A 461 -5.88 26.18 14.68
CA GLU A 461 -6.12 24.83 15.17
C GLU A 461 -5.54 24.60 16.59
N VAL A 462 -4.39 25.22 16.91
CA VAL A 462 -3.80 25.18 18.27
C VAL A 462 -4.69 25.90 19.28
N SER A 463 -5.26 27.05 18.90
CA SER A 463 -6.18 27.79 19.78
C SER A 463 -7.43 26.96 20.07
N GLU A 464 -8.04 26.37 19.04
CA GLU A 464 -9.21 25.50 19.18
C GLU A 464 -8.90 24.26 20.04
N LEU A 465 -7.72 23.67 19.90
CA LEU A 465 -7.28 22.54 20.73
C LEU A 465 -7.21 22.93 22.21
N LEU A 466 -6.62 24.08 22.52
CA LEU A 466 -6.49 24.57 23.89
C LEU A 466 -7.86 24.88 24.52
N GLU A 467 -8.77 25.49 23.76
CA GLU A 467 -10.15 25.72 24.19
C GLU A 467 -10.87 24.41 24.52
N LYS A 468 -10.73 23.38 23.68
CA LYS A 468 -11.31 22.06 23.92
C LYS A 468 -10.71 21.37 25.14
N LEU A 469 -9.38 21.39 25.29
CA LEU A 469 -8.71 20.85 26.46
C LEU A 469 -9.15 21.53 27.75
N GLU A 470 -9.37 22.86 27.73
CA GLU A 470 -9.88 23.61 28.88
C GLU A 470 -11.33 23.26 29.18
N HIS A 471 -12.19 23.24 28.15
CA HIS A 471 -13.60 22.91 28.29
C HIS A 471 -13.83 21.50 28.88
N PHE A 472 -13.03 20.52 28.44
CA PHE A 472 -13.13 19.14 28.91
C PHE A 472 -12.21 18.82 30.11
N GLY A 473 -11.59 19.82 30.74
CA GLY A 473 -10.78 19.62 31.96
C GLY A 473 -9.48 18.82 31.75
N CYS A 474 -9.00 18.75 30.51
CA CYS A 474 -7.85 17.94 30.09
C CYS A 474 -6.54 18.73 29.98
N LEU A 475 -6.46 19.96 30.52
CA LEU A 475 -5.24 20.79 30.46
C LEU A 475 -4.05 20.18 31.23
N GLY A 476 -4.30 19.42 32.29
CA GLY A 476 -3.25 18.81 33.11
C GLY A 476 -2.22 19.83 33.60
N ALA A 477 -0.93 19.62 33.27
CA ALA A 477 0.15 20.52 33.67
C ALA A 477 0.11 21.91 33.00
N LEU A 478 -0.66 22.12 31.91
CA LEU A 478 -0.86 23.45 31.31
C LEU A 478 -1.73 24.39 32.15
N SER A 479 -2.51 23.84 33.09
CA SER A 479 -3.41 24.64 33.92
C SER A 479 -2.66 25.72 34.72
N THR A 480 -1.38 25.51 35.02
CA THR A 480 -0.52 26.44 35.77
C THR A 480 0.07 27.58 34.93
N LEU A 481 -0.01 27.51 33.60
CA LEU A 481 0.54 28.50 32.67
C LEU A 481 -0.53 29.51 32.20
N SER A 482 -0.09 30.72 31.82
CA SER A 482 -0.96 31.73 31.20
C SER A 482 -1.37 31.34 29.77
N ALA A 483 -2.44 31.94 29.22
CA ALA A 483 -2.92 31.60 27.87
C ALA A 483 -1.86 31.78 26.77
N GLU A 484 -1.05 32.85 26.83
CA GLU A 484 0.04 33.10 25.88
C GLU A 484 1.18 32.06 26.04
N GLU A 485 1.54 31.71 27.28
CA GLU A 485 2.55 30.69 27.56
C GLU A 485 2.08 29.28 27.16
N ARG A 486 0.79 28.96 27.35
CA ARG A 486 0.17 27.71 26.89
C ARG A 486 0.30 27.59 25.37
N PHE A 487 -0.09 28.65 24.65
CA PHE A 487 0.01 28.71 23.20
C PHE A 487 1.44 28.49 22.73
N LYS A 488 2.39 29.26 23.27
CA LYS A 488 3.82 29.13 22.93
C LYS A 488 4.38 27.74 23.22
N THR A 489 4.07 27.16 24.39
CA THR A 489 4.54 25.83 24.79
C THR A 489 4.02 24.74 23.85
N VAL A 490 2.75 24.81 23.47
CA VAL A 490 2.13 23.85 22.55
C VAL A 490 2.72 24.01 21.15
N THR A 491 2.84 25.24 20.63
CA THR A 491 3.45 25.50 19.31
C THR A 491 4.90 25.01 19.22
N GLU A 492 5.72 25.25 20.24
CA GLU A 492 7.13 24.81 20.26
C GLU A 492 7.27 23.28 20.37
N LYS A 493 6.39 22.60 21.13
CA LYS A 493 6.44 21.14 21.31
C LYS A 493 5.71 20.35 20.22
N LEU A 494 4.82 20.96 19.45
CA LEU A 494 4.05 20.32 18.37
C LEU A 494 4.89 19.91 17.16
N ASP A 495 6.17 20.25 17.15
CA ASP A 495 7.11 19.87 16.09
C ASP A 495 7.29 18.35 15.96
N ARG A 496 6.89 17.55 16.97
CA ARG A 496 7.29 16.14 17.11
C ARG A 496 6.16 15.09 17.20
N GLN A 497 4.99 15.35 16.61
CA GLN A 497 3.78 14.50 16.53
C GLN A 497 2.72 14.80 17.62
N LEU A 498 1.49 15.06 17.17
CA LEU A 498 0.38 15.61 17.98
C LEU A 498 0.07 14.78 19.24
N LEU A 499 0.05 13.45 19.11
CA LEU A 499 -0.31 12.56 20.22
C LEU A 499 0.73 12.59 21.36
N VAL A 500 2.02 12.56 21.01
CA VAL A 500 3.12 12.62 22.00
C VAL A 500 3.06 13.94 22.75
N THR A 501 2.92 15.03 22.00
CA THR A 501 2.84 16.38 22.55
C THR A 501 1.67 16.51 23.52
N LEU A 502 0.47 16.04 23.15
CA LEU A 502 -0.69 16.05 24.05
C LEU A 502 -0.43 15.26 25.33
N HIS A 503 0.22 14.09 25.24
CA HIS A 503 0.45 13.26 26.42
C HIS A 503 1.54 13.81 27.35
N GLU A 504 2.67 14.29 26.79
CA GLU A 504 3.75 14.90 27.56
C GLU A 504 3.30 16.17 28.27
N ILE A 505 2.48 16.97 27.59
CA ILE A 505 1.98 18.24 28.11
C ILE A 505 0.91 18.04 29.19
N THR A 506 0.05 17.05 29.05
CA THR A 506 -1.01 16.79 30.04
C THR A 506 -0.49 16.10 31.30
N ARG A 507 0.47 15.17 31.18
CA ARG A 507 0.97 14.37 32.32
C ARG A 507 2.33 14.77 32.89
N GLY A 508 3.10 15.62 32.21
CA GLY A 508 4.36 16.16 32.72
C GLY A 508 5.53 15.17 32.79
N LYS A 509 5.43 14.00 32.14
CA LYS A 509 6.52 13.02 31.96
C LYS A 509 6.74 12.75 30.46
N PRO A 510 7.96 12.35 30.04
CA PRO A 510 8.20 11.88 28.67
C PRO A 510 7.25 10.72 28.34
N PHE A 511 6.61 10.77 27.18
CA PHE A 511 5.60 9.77 26.81
C PHE A 511 6.19 8.35 26.75
N ALA A 512 7.45 8.24 26.34
CA ALA A 512 8.16 6.96 26.25
C ALA A 512 8.31 6.25 27.60
N ASP A 513 8.54 6.98 28.68
CA ASP A 513 8.67 6.38 30.01
C ASP A 513 7.32 5.87 30.52
N ILE A 514 6.22 6.54 30.18
CA ILE A 514 4.86 6.08 30.54
C ILE A 514 4.52 4.77 29.84
N VAL A 515 4.79 4.69 28.52
CA VAL A 515 4.55 3.47 27.74
C VAL A 515 5.35 2.29 28.29
N PHE A 516 6.60 2.54 28.70
CA PHE A 516 7.45 1.52 29.30
C PHE A 516 6.99 1.12 30.71
N ASP A 517 6.63 2.08 31.57
CA ASP A 517 6.07 1.82 32.90
C ASP A 517 4.77 0.99 32.83
N GLU A 518 3.94 1.21 31.80
CA GLU A 518 2.73 0.42 31.56
C GLU A 518 3.06 -1.03 31.17
N PHE A 519 4.07 -1.22 30.32
CA PHE A 519 4.56 -2.54 29.92
C PHE A 519 5.19 -3.31 31.09
N ASP A 520 6.00 -2.64 31.92
CA ASP A 520 6.70 -3.24 33.06
C ASP A 520 5.72 -3.74 34.14
N ARG A 521 4.51 -3.17 34.21
CA ARG A 521 3.44 -3.57 35.12
C ARG A 521 2.57 -4.72 34.61
N VAL A 522 2.74 -5.15 33.36
CA VAL A 522 1.99 -6.27 32.81
C VAL A 522 2.54 -7.56 33.42
N GLU A 523 1.72 -8.24 34.22
CA GLU A 523 2.01 -9.57 34.76
C GLU A 523 0.92 -10.56 34.28
N PRO A 524 1.27 -11.81 33.93
CA PRO A 524 2.60 -12.44 34.00
C PRO A 524 3.50 -12.15 32.78
N GLU A 525 4.76 -12.64 32.79
CA GLU A 525 5.74 -12.42 31.70
C GLU A 525 5.23 -12.85 30.32
N GLU A 526 4.37 -13.88 30.26
CA GLU A 526 3.74 -14.32 29.01
C GLU A 526 2.81 -13.26 28.42
N ALA A 527 2.05 -12.54 29.25
CA ALA A 527 1.21 -11.43 28.82
C ALA A 527 2.05 -10.23 28.36
N GLN A 528 3.18 -10.00 29.03
CA GLN A 528 4.13 -8.96 28.69
C GLN A 528 4.78 -9.23 27.32
N GLN A 529 5.31 -10.44 27.09
CA GLN A 529 5.87 -10.84 25.80
C GLN A 529 4.83 -10.78 24.67
N LEU A 530 3.60 -11.18 24.95
CA LEU A 530 2.50 -11.06 24.00
C LEU A 530 2.22 -9.61 23.61
N TYR A 531 2.20 -8.70 24.58
CA TYR A 531 1.99 -7.28 24.29
C TYR A 531 3.12 -6.71 23.42
N LEU A 532 4.36 -7.15 23.64
CA LEU A 532 5.49 -6.85 22.75
C LEU A 532 5.31 -7.43 21.34
N ASP A 533 4.84 -8.68 21.22
CA ASP A 533 4.57 -9.34 19.94
C ASP A 533 3.52 -8.54 19.13
N ILE A 534 2.42 -8.12 19.77
CA ILE A 534 1.39 -7.27 19.16
C ILE A 534 1.96 -5.90 18.78
N CYS A 535 2.77 -5.27 19.65
CA CYS A 535 3.36 -3.97 19.36
C CYS A 535 4.30 -4.01 18.15
N THR A 536 5.19 -5.01 18.09
CA THR A 536 6.17 -5.10 17.01
C THR A 536 5.51 -5.18 15.62
N LEU A 537 4.30 -5.74 15.52
CA LEU A 537 3.50 -5.78 14.29
C LEU A 537 2.64 -4.51 14.11
N HIS A 538 1.92 -4.07 15.16
CA HIS A 538 1.01 -2.93 15.08
C HIS A 538 1.71 -1.57 14.91
N ARG A 539 3.04 -1.47 15.13
CA ARG A 539 3.82 -0.25 14.80
C ARG A 539 3.69 0.16 13.33
N PHE A 540 3.40 -0.80 12.45
CA PHE A 540 3.15 -0.57 11.03
C PHE A 540 1.68 -0.25 10.70
N ASP A 541 0.84 -0.06 11.72
CA ASP A 541 -0.61 0.16 11.60
C ASP A 541 -1.36 -1.00 10.94
N VAL A 542 -0.83 -2.21 11.09
CA VAL A 542 -1.39 -3.47 10.58
C VAL A 542 -2.06 -4.23 11.73
N PRO A 543 -3.32 -4.69 11.57
CA PRO A 543 -3.97 -5.54 12.57
C PRO A 543 -3.23 -6.87 12.72
N VAL A 544 -3.11 -7.35 13.96
CA VAL A 544 -2.38 -8.57 14.28
C VAL A 544 -3.34 -9.74 14.39
N ARG A 545 -3.26 -10.71 13.47
CA ARG A 545 -4.12 -11.90 13.49
C ARG A 545 -3.86 -12.80 14.71
N ALA A 546 -4.92 -13.27 15.34
CA ALA A 546 -4.85 -14.24 16.42
C ALA A 546 -4.20 -15.56 16.00
N GLY A 547 -4.37 -15.97 14.73
CA GLY A 547 -3.66 -17.13 14.18
C GLY A 547 -2.14 -16.98 14.21
N ALA A 548 -1.62 -15.80 13.84
CA ALA A 548 -0.18 -15.52 13.92
C ALA A 548 0.31 -15.58 15.37
N ILE A 549 -0.40 -14.93 16.27
CA ILE A 549 -0.07 -14.94 17.70
C ILE A 549 -0.15 -16.34 18.31
N SER A 550 -1.14 -17.17 17.94
CA SER A 550 -1.26 -18.54 18.43
C SER A 550 -0.11 -19.44 17.91
N ARG A 551 0.38 -19.22 16.68
CA ARG A 551 1.60 -19.90 16.19
C ARG A 551 2.84 -19.48 16.95
N ILE A 552 2.96 -18.21 17.29
CA ILE A 552 4.14 -17.66 17.98
C ILE A 552 4.17 -18.08 19.46
N SER A 553 3.05 -17.90 20.15
CA SER A 553 2.93 -18.14 21.59
C SER A 553 2.58 -19.58 21.95
N GLN A 554 2.02 -20.35 21.01
CA GLN A 554 1.45 -21.68 21.25
C GLN A 554 0.27 -21.70 22.24
N ILE A 555 -0.32 -20.54 22.55
CA ILE A 555 -1.46 -20.38 23.45
C ILE A 555 -2.76 -20.28 22.62
N SER A 556 -3.89 -20.78 23.15
CA SER A 556 -5.21 -20.70 22.50
C SER A 556 -5.92 -19.35 22.80
N PHE A 557 -6.63 -18.77 21.84
CA PHE A 557 -7.43 -17.55 21.97
C PHE A 557 -8.37 -17.60 23.19
N ARG A 558 -8.92 -18.76 23.55
CA ARG A 558 -9.74 -18.89 24.77
C ARG A 558 -8.95 -18.71 26.05
N ASP A 559 -7.74 -19.27 26.13
CA ASP A 559 -6.86 -19.09 27.29
C ASP A 559 -6.33 -17.64 27.35
N PHE A 560 -6.09 -17.06 26.17
CA PHE A 560 -5.85 -15.62 25.99
C PHE A 560 -6.94 -14.75 26.60
N GLU A 561 -8.22 -15.09 26.38
CA GLU A 561 -9.35 -14.28 26.85
C GLU A 561 -9.50 -14.31 28.37
N VAL A 562 -9.23 -15.46 29.00
CA VAL A 562 -9.44 -15.67 30.44
C VAL A 562 -8.22 -15.30 31.27
N GLU A 563 -7.00 -15.61 30.81
CA GLU A 563 -5.76 -15.47 31.60
C GLU A 563 -4.92 -14.24 31.22
N LEU A 564 -5.05 -13.73 29.98
CA LEU A 564 -4.17 -12.67 29.45
C LEU A 564 -4.88 -11.33 29.13
N PHE A 565 -6.21 -11.28 28.99
CA PHE A 565 -6.89 -10.00 28.73
C PHE A 565 -7.10 -9.13 29.96
N GLU A 566 -7.24 -9.68 31.17
CA GLU A 566 -7.37 -8.80 32.34
C GLU A 566 -6.09 -7.96 32.55
N PRO A 567 -4.86 -8.53 32.44
CA PRO A 567 -3.62 -7.74 32.47
C PRO A 567 -3.46 -6.77 31.29
N LEU A 568 -3.93 -7.14 30.09
CA LEU A 568 -3.83 -6.32 28.88
C LEU A 568 -5.05 -5.41 28.65
N ARG A 569 -5.94 -5.35 29.64
CA ARG A 569 -7.16 -4.56 29.59
C ARG A 569 -6.81 -3.10 29.40
N ASP A 570 -7.53 -2.46 28.50
CA ASP A 570 -7.25 -1.10 28.01
C ASP A 570 -5.94 -0.95 27.18
N LEU A 571 -5.00 -1.90 27.13
CA LEU A 571 -3.78 -1.82 26.28
C LEU A 571 -4.00 -2.37 24.87
N VAL A 572 -4.74 -3.48 24.77
CA VAL A 572 -5.03 -4.19 23.53
C VAL A 572 -6.52 -4.13 23.22
N LEU A 573 -6.84 -3.81 21.97
CA LEU A 573 -8.18 -3.81 21.38
C LEU A 573 -8.36 -5.07 20.53
N THR A 574 -9.51 -5.70 20.66
CA THR A 574 -9.88 -6.93 19.94
C THR A 574 -11.02 -6.66 18.98
N SER A 575 -10.91 -7.15 17.75
CA SER A 575 -12.00 -7.14 16.77
C SER A 575 -12.02 -8.45 16.01
N GLN A 576 -13.19 -8.91 15.58
CA GLN A 576 -13.29 -10.09 14.73
C GLN A 576 -13.40 -9.64 13.27
N ASN A 577 -12.57 -10.22 12.40
CA ASN A 577 -12.63 -10.01 10.97
C ASN A 577 -13.81 -10.83 10.39
N SER A 578 -14.78 -10.15 9.80
CA SER A 578 -16.01 -10.74 9.24
C SER A 578 -15.76 -11.70 8.07
N ILE A 579 -14.63 -11.54 7.36
CA ILE A 579 -14.30 -12.35 6.19
C ILE A 579 -13.61 -13.64 6.61
N THR A 580 -12.49 -13.50 7.32
CA THR A 580 -11.65 -14.64 7.69
C THR A 580 -12.21 -15.36 8.91
N GLY A 581 -13.08 -14.70 9.68
CA GLY A 581 -13.59 -15.15 10.97
C GLY A 581 -12.54 -15.13 12.09
N ASP A 582 -11.33 -14.62 11.79
CA ASP A 582 -10.21 -14.58 12.73
C ASP A 582 -10.35 -13.37 13.66
N TRP A 583 -9.91 -13.52 14.90
CA TRP A 583 -9.73 -12.40 15.79
C TRP A 583 -8.47 -11.62 15.41
N GLU A 584 -8.53 -10.31 15.57
CA GLU A 584 -7.45 -9.38 15.32
C GLU A 584 -7.19 -8.52 16.55
N TYR A 585 -5.92 -8.23 16.80
CA TYR A 585 -5.43 -7.42 17.90
C TYR A 585 -4.80 -6.14 17.41
N ARG A 586 -5.04 -5.05 18.14
CA ARG A 586 -4.45 -3.73 17.90
C ARG A 586 -4.06 -3.12 19.23
N THR A 587 -3.01 -2.33 19.26
CA THR A 587 -2.75 -1.46 20.42
C THR A 587 -3.54 -0.16 20.25
N ARG A 588 -3.58 0.67 21.31
CA ARG A 588 -4.25 1.98 21.25
C ARG A 588 -3.79 2.85 20.08
N HIS A 589 -2.51 2.78 19.69
CA HIS A 589 -1.97 3.55 18.57
C HIS A 589 -0.64 2.97 18.08
N ALA A 590 -0.40 2.96 16.76
CA ALA A 590 0.83 2.44 16.16
C ALA A 590 2.12 3.07 16.74
N LEU A 591 2.08 4.36 17.08
CA LEU A 591 3.21 5.07 17.71
C LEU A 591 3.59 4.51 19.09
N VAL A 592 2.60 4.11 19.89
CA VAL A 592 2.85 3.52 21.21
C VAL A 592 3.65 2.24 21.05
N SER A 593 3.28 1.45 20.04
CA SER A 593 3.97 0.23 19.67
C SER A 593 5.39 0.47 19.14
N GLU A 594 5.61 1.53 18.37
CA GLU A 594 6.95 1.92 17.90
C GLU A 594 7.87 2.33 19.06
N ILE A 595 7.36 3.15 19.98
CA ILE A 595 8.07 3.57 21.19
C ILE A 595 8.43 2.36 22.06
N LEU A 596 7.46 1.47 22.29
CA LEU A 596 7.68 0.29 23.13
C LEU A 596 8.74 -0.63 22.53
N PHE A 597 8.65 -0.94 21.23
CA PHE A 597 9.63 -1.79 20.54
C PHE A 597 11.06 -1.24 20.71
N ASN A 598 11.25 0.07 20.50
CA ASN A 598 12.57 0.69 20.61
C ASN A 598 13.09 0.71 22.06
N ARG A 599 12.20 0.76 23.06
CA ARG A 599 12.58 0.81 24.48
C ARG A 599 12.87 -0.57 25.06
N VAL A 600 12.20 -1.61 24.58
CA VAL A 600 12.37 -2.99 25.02
C VAL A 600 13.48 -3.69 24.23
N CYS A 601 13.46 -3.62 22.90
CA CYS A 601 14.47 -4.23 22.02
C CYS A 601 15.63 -3.26 21.79
N VAL A 602 16.47 -3.08 22.82
CA VAL A 602 17.59 -2.13 22.80
C VAL A 602 18.79 -2.65 22.01
N THR A 603 19.13 -3.94 22.18
CA THR A 603 20.27 -4.57 21.49
C THR A 603 19.86 -5.16 20.15
N ASP A 604 20.82 -5.32 19.26
CA ASP A 604 20.58 -5.92 17.95
C ASP A 604 20.13 -7.38 18.06
N GLU A 605 20.68 -8.16 19.00
CA GLU A 605 20.26 -9.54 19.22
C GLU A 605 18.79 -9.62 19.65
N ALA A 606 18.36 -8.73 20.57
CA ALA A 606 16.96 -8.67 21.00
C ALA A 606 16.03 -8.28 19.85
N ARG A 607 16.45 -7.36 18.98
CA ARG A 607 15.71 -7.02 17.76
C ARG A 607 15.63 -8.20 16.81
N ARG A 608 16.75 -8.87 16.54
CA ARG A 608 16.82 -10.07 15.68
C ARG A 608 15.91 -11.17 16.20
N ASP A 609 15.99 -11.49 17.49
CA ASP A 609 15.19 -12.53 18.14
C ASP A 609 13.69 -12.22 18.01
N GLN A 610 13.29 -10.98 18.31
CA GLN A 610 11.90 -10.56 18.19
C GLN A 610 11.41 -10.60 16.73
N LEU A 611 12.19 -10.12 15.77
CA LEU A 611 11.82 -10.13 14.35
C LEU A 611 11.71 -11.56 13.80
N VAL A 612 12.70 -12.42 14.09
CA VAL A 612 12.71 -13.83 13.66
C VAL A 612 11.52 -14.58 14.24
N ARG A 613 11.26 -14.41 15.54
CA ARG A 613 10.09 -15.01 16.23
C ARG A 613 8.78 -14.66 15.53
N LEU A 614 8.59 -13.40 15.16
CA LEU A 614 7.35 -12.96 14.51
C LEU A 614 7.25 -13.46 13.07
N ILE A 615 8.31 -13.34 12.28
CA ILE A 615 8.34 -13.77 10.88
C ILE A 615 8.05 -15.27 10.77
N ASP A 616 8.55 -16.07 11.70
CA ASP A 616 8.28 -17.51 11.73
C ASP A 616 6.79 -17.83 11.93
N GLY A 617 6.04 -16.94 12.58
CA GLY A 617 4.61 -17.07 12.83
C GLY A 617 3.67 -16.45 11.80
N LEU A 618 4.15 -15.77 10.76
CA LEU A 618 3.27 -15.08 9.78
C LEU A 618 2.80 -16.02 8.66
N ASP A 619 1.49 -16.01 8.35
CA ASP A 619 0.92 -16.70 7.18
C ASP A 619 0.60 -15.68 6.09
N CYS A 620 1.55 -15.50 5.17
CA CYS A 620 1.44 -14.51 4.11
C CYS A 620 0.45 -14.89 2.99
N SER A 621 -0.38 -15.93 3.17
CA SER A 621 -1.60 -16.09 2.37
C SER A 621 -2.70 -15.08 2.79
N PHE A 622 -2.53 -14.44 3.95
CA PHE A 622 -3.38 -13.36 4.44
C PHE A 622 -2.72 -11.99 4.24
N ARG A 623 -3.54 -11.01 3.85
CA ARG A 623 -3.07 -9.68 3.47
C ARG A 623 -2.38 -8.93 4.62
N SER A 624 -2.91 -9.00 5.84
CA SER A 624 -2.29 -8.35 7.00
C SER A 624 -0.89 -8.90 7.29
N ASP A 625 -0.74 -10.23 7.26
CA ASP A 625 0.54 -10.90 7.52
C ASP A 625 1.54 -10.62 6.39
N GLU A 626 1.08 -10.54 5.14
CA GLU A 626 1.89 -10.13 3.99
C GLU A 626 2.42 -8.69 4.15
N VAL A 627 1.56 -7.72 4.48
CA VAL A 627 1.97 -6.33 4.68
C VAL A 627 2.93 -6.22 5.86
N ALA A 628 2.66 -6.95 6.96
CA ALA A 628 3.55 -7.01 8.11
C ALA A 628 4.94 -7.55 7.74
N LEU A 629 5.01 -8.66 7.00
CA LEU A 629 6.28 -9.21 6.52
C LEU A 629 7.02 -8.20 5.63
N SER A 630 6.31 -7.52 4.72
CA SER A 630 6.93 -6.52 3.84
C SER A 630 7.57 -5.36 4.61
N GLN A 631 6.99 -4.96 5.74
CA GLN A 631 7.53 -3.91 6.60
C GLN A 631 8.66 -4.41 7.51
N LEU A 632 8.53 -5.62 8.08
CA LEU A 632 9.58 -6.25 8.90
C LEU A 632 10.85 -6.54 8.08
N ALA A 633 10.70 -6.95 6.82
CA ALA A 633 11.81 -7.32 5.93
C ALA A 633 12.28 -6.15 5.05
N ARG A 634 12.08 -4.89 5.47
CA ARG A 634 12.44 -3.71 4.67
C ARG A 634 13.94 -3.44 4.73
N GLY A 635 14.64 -3.57 3.61
CA GLY A 635 16.10 -3.61 3.58
C GLY A 635 16.79 -2.35 4.10
N ARG A 636 16.31 -1.15 3.73
CA ARG A 636 16.88 0.12 4.25
C ARG A 636 16.67 0.27 5.75
N THR A 637 15.47 -0.04 6.23
CA THR A 637 15.13 0.05 7.66
C THR A 637 15.96 -0.92 8.48
N LEU A 638 16.11 -2.18 8.03
CA LEU A 638 16.97 -3.15 8.70
C LEU A 638 18.45 -2.70 8.68
N ALA A 639 18.91 -2.10 7.59
CA ALA A 639 20.28 -1.59 7.48
C ALA A 639 20.57 -0.41 8.43
N GLU A 640 19.54 0.36 8.80
CA GLU A 640 19.61 1.43 9.80
C GLU A 640 19.40 0.91 11.23
N THR A 641 18.72 -0.24 11.38
CA THR A 641 18.34 -0.82 12.66
C THR A 641 19.47 -1.65 13.28
N PHE A 642 20.24 -2.36 12.45
CA PHE A 642 21.33 -3.23 12.88
C PHE A 642 22.69 -2.57 12.64
N GLU A 643 23.56 -2.59 13.65
CA GLU A 643 24.98 -2.29 13.53
C GLU A 643 25.73 -3.50 12.93
N GLU A 644 25.32 -4.71 13.31
CA GLU A 644 25.94 -5.95 12.85
C GLU A 644 25.23 -6.56 11.62
N VAL A 645 25.94 -6.59 10.49
CA VAL A 645 25.37 -7.03 9.20
C VAL A 645 24.81 -8.46 9.23
N HIS A 646 25.41 -9.35 10.01
CA HIS A 646 25.06 -10.78 10.03
C HIS A 646 23.68 -11.03 10.66
N LEU A 647 23.25 -10.22 11.63
CA LEU A 647 21.96 -10.37 12.30
C LEU A 647 20.79 -10.07 11.35
N GLY A 648 20.90 -9.02 10.52
CA GLY A 648 19.90 -8.75 9.48
C GLY A 648 19.86 -9.84 8.40
N ARG A 649 20.99 -10.50 8.09
CA ARG A 649 21.01 -11.65 7.15
C ARG A 649 20.19 -12.82 7.68
N GLU A 650 20.29 -13.11 8.99
CA GLU A 650 19.50 -14.17 9.62
C GLU A 650 17.99 -13.90 9.55
N VAL A 651 17.56 -12.65 9.74
CA VAL A 651 16.16 -12.24 9.53
C VAL A 651 15.70 -12.57 8.11
N PHE A 652 16.50 -12.24 7.09
CA PHE A 652 16.19 -12.57 5.70
C PHE A 652 16.24 -14.06 5.38
N GLU A 653 17.12 -14.85 6.02
CA GLU A 653 17.14 -16.30 5.86
C GLU A 653 15.83 -16.92 6.34
N VAL A 654 15.38 -16.59 7.56
CA VAL A 654 14.11 -17.10 8.11
C VAL A 654 12.92 -16.68 7.24
N ALA A 655 12.87 -15.41 6.85
CA ALA A 655 11.81 -14.90 5.97
C ALA A 655 11.73 -15.67 4.64
N ARG A 656 12.88 -16.02 4.04
CA ARG A 656 12.96 -16.76 2.78
C ARG A 656 12.63 -18.24 2.94
N VAL A 657 13.06 -18.88 4.02
CA VAL A 657 12.70 -20.28 4.30
C VAL A 657 11.19 -20.43 4.41
N ARG A 658 10.53 -19.49 5.11
CA ARG A 658 9.06 -19.48 5.23
C ARG A 658 8.35 -19.05 3.96
N ASN A 659 8.96 -18.17 3.16
CA ASN A 659 8.34 -17.59 1.96
C ASN A 659 9.25 -17.68 0.72
N PRO A 660 9.61 -18.89 0.25
CA PRO A 660 10.67 -19.08 -0.74
C PRO A 660 10.35 -18.48 -2.12
N ARG A 661 9.06 -18.27 -2.41
CA ARG A 661 8.57 -17.79 -3.71
C ARG A 661 8.34 -16.28 -3.77
N ARG A 662 8.69 -15.52 -2.74
CA ARG A 662 8.49 -14.06 -2.72
C ARG A 662 9.73 -13.32 -3.25
N ALA A 663 9.68 -12.86 -4.51
CA ALA A 663 10.75 -12.08 -5.14
C ALA A 663 11.10 -10.81 -4.33
N PHE A 664 10.09 -10.21 -3.68
CA PHE A 664 10.25 -9.06 -2.79
C PHE A 664 11.32 -9.27 -1.70
N LEU A 665 11.41 -10.45 -1.08
CA LEU A 665 12.39 -10.70 -0.02
C LEU A 665 13.83 -10.67 -0.55
N TRP A 666 14.05 -11.25 -1.73
CA TRP A 666 15.34 -11.18 -2.42
C TRP A 666 15.70 -9.76 -2.84
N GLN A 667 14.71 -8.98 -3.30
CA GLN A 667 14.89 -7.56 -3.58
C GLN A 667 15.34 -6.81 -2.33
N GLN A 668 14.61 -6.94 -1.23
CA GLN A 668 14.92 -6.22 0.01
C GLN A 668 16.24 -6.66 0.64
N ASN A 669 16.61 -7.94 0.50
CA ASN A 669 17.93 -8.40 0.93
C ASN A 669 19.04 -7.75 0.09
N ALA A 670 18.86 -7.59 -1.22
CA ALA A 670 19.79 -6.81 -2.04
C ALA A 670 19.87 -5.34 -1.59
N VAL A 671 18.71 -4.75 -1.22
CA VAL A 671 18.65 -3.39 -0.67
C VAL A 671 19.39 -3.27 0.64
N TYR A 672 19.24 -4.25 1.53
CA TYR A 672 19.94 -4.32 2.80
C TYR A 672 21.46 -4.36 2.58
N GLU A 673 21.94 -5.30 1.76
CA GLU A 673 23.36 -5.47 1.49
C GLU A 673 24.02 -4.22 0.88
N TYR A 674 23.34 -3.48 0.00
CA TYR A 674 23.96 -2.26 -0.52
C TYR A 674 23.81 -1.06 0.41
N SER A 675 22.84 -1.05 1.34
CA SER A 675 22.53 0.10 2.20
C SER A 675 23.30 0.06 3.52
N HIS A 676 23.58 -1.12 4.04
CA HIS A 676 24.34 -1.32 5.28
C HIS A 676 25.83 -0.98 5.07
N ALA A 677 26.47 -0.35 6.05
CA ALA A 677 27.87 0.09 5.95
C ALA A 677 28.85 -1.07 5.69
N SER A 678 28.61 -2.21 6.34
CA SER A 678 29.39 -3.46 6.21
C SER A 678 28.78 -4.49 5.25
N GLY A 679 27.87 -4.08 4.36
CA GLY A 679 27.21 -4.98 3.41
C GLY A 679 28.05 -5.33 2.18
N ASP A 680 27.66 -6.38 1.45
CA ASP A 680 28.42 -6.92 0.31
C ASP A 680 27.67 -6.71 -1.02
N LEU A 681 28.27 -5.92 -1.92
CA LEU A 681 27.69 -5.62 -3.23
C LEU A 681 27.64 -6.84 -4.18
N ALA A 682 28.48 -7.86 -3.99
CA ALA A 682 28.41 -9.10 -4.75
C ALA A 682 27.19 -9.93 -4.34
N LEU A 683 26.92 -10.03 -3.03
CA LEU A 683 25.69 -10.63 -2.52
C LEU A 683 24.45 -9.84 -2.96
N ALA A 684 24.52 -8.51 -2.91
CA ALA A 684 23.43 -7.65 -3.40
C ALA A 684 23.10 -7.94 -4.88
N GLU A 685 24.11 -8.16 -5.72
CA GLU A 685 23.91 -8.52 -7.13
C GLU A 685 23.24 -9.88 -7.27
N GLN A 686 23.77 -10.90 -6.58
CA GLN A 686 23.20 -12.25 -6.58
C GLN A 686 21.72 -12.25 -6.15
N HIS A 687 21.40 -11.54 -5.07
CA HIS A 687 20.03 -11.41 -4.56
C HIS A 687 19.12 -10.68 -5.56
N SER A 688 19.57 -9.56 -6.13
CA SER A 688 18.78 -8.83 -7.14
C SER A 688 18.57 -9.61 -8.43
N GLN A 689 19.54 -10.42 -8.87
CA GLN A 689 19.39 -11.32 -10.01
C GLN A 689 18.40 -12.45 -9.72
N THR A 690 18.44 -13.01 -8.50
CA THR A 690 17.49 -14.04 -8.06
C THR A 690 16.06 -13.47 -8.07
N ALA A 691 15.86 -12.26 -7.54
CA ALA A 691 14.57 -11.58 -7.58
C ALA A 691 14.08 -11.38 -9.03
N LEU A 692 14.96 -10.92 -9.94
CA LEU A 692 14.62 -10.72 -11.35
C LEU A 692 14.34 -12.02 -12.11
N ALA A 693 14.97 -13.13 -11.73
CA ALA A 693 14.69 -14.43 -12.33
C ALA A 693 13.27 -14.92 -11.98
N MET A 694 12.76 -14.53 -10.81
CA MET A 694 11.40 -14.85 -10.36
C MET A 694 10.35 -13.98 -11.06
N GLU A 695 10.60 -12.66 -11.18
CA GLU A 695 9.68 -11.71 -11.81
C GLU A 695 10.41 -10.78 -12.81
N PRO A 696 10.65 -11.23 -14.05
CA PRO A 696 11.46 -10.48 -15.01
C PRO A 696 10.87 -9.13 -15.39
N GLU A 697 9.55 -9.02 -15.52
CA GLU A 697 8.90 -7.80 -16.03
C GLU A 697 8.69 -6.72 -14.96
N ASN A 698 9.03 -6.97 -13.69
CA ASN A 698 8.76 -6.06 -12.58
C ASN A 698 9.70 -4.82 -12.61
N PRO A 699 9.18 -3.59 -12.81
CA PRO A 699 10.01 -2.38 -12.90
C PRO A 699 10.82 -2.08 -11.64
N SER A 700 10.26 -2.37 -10.47
CA SER A 700 10.91 -2.14 -9.17
C SER A 700 12.15 -3.02 -9.01
N LEU A 701 12.04 -4.31 -9.39
CA LEU A 701 13.17 -5.25 -9.34
C LEU A 701 14.28 -4.84 -10.31
N ARG A 702 13.91 -4.43 -11.53
CA ARG A 702 14.87 -3.93 -12.53
C ARG A 702 15.59 -2.69 -12.04
N HIS A 703 14.88 -1.76 -11.42
CA HIS A 703 15.46 -0.57 -10.81
C HIS A 703 16.44 -0.92 -9.69
N THR A 704 16.08 -1.84 -8.80
CA THR A 704 16.98 -2.32 -7.73
C THR A 704 18.25 -2.93 -8.33
N HIS A 705 18.13 -3.78 -9.34
CA HIS A 705 19.30 -4.39 -9.99
C HIS A 705 20.20 -3.35 -10.68
N SER A 706 19.60 -2.39 -11.41
CA SER A 706 20.32 -1.25 -11.97
C SER A 706 21.07 -0.45 -10.89
N THR A 707 20.45 -0.25 -9.73
CA THR A 707 21.06 0.45 -8.59
C THR A 707 22.24 -0.32 -8.01
N VAL A 708 22.15 -1.64 -7.91
CA VAL A 708 23.27 -2.50 -7.48
C VAL A 708 24.43 -2.40 -8.46
N LEU A 709 24.17 -2.55 -9.77
CA LEU A 709 25.19 -2.41 -10.83
C LEU A 709 25.86 -1.04 -10.79
N ARG A 710 25.07 0.03 -10.59
CA ARG A 710 25.57 1.39 -10.39
C ARG A 710 26.51 1.46 -9.18
N ARG A 711 26.10 0.95 -8.00
CA ARG A 711 26.94 0.99 -6.80
C ARG A 711 28.24 0.21 -6.97
N ARG A 712 28.20 -0.97 -7.61
CA ARG A 712 29.40 -1.73 -7.99
C ARG A 712 30.32 -0.93 -8.92
N SER A 713 29.75 -0.13 -9.83
CA SER A 713 30.57 0.74 -10.69
C SER A 713 31.32 1.83 -9.93
N LEU A 714 30.87 2.21 -8.72
CA LEU A 714 31.55 3.19 -7.90
C LEU A 714 32.77 2.60 -7.17
N THR A 715 32.73 1.30 -6.84
CA THR A 715 33.81 0.59 -6.14
C THR A 715 34.78 -0.15 -7.07
N ALA A 716 34.45 -0.29 -8.36
CA ALA A 716 35.29 -1.00 -9.31
C ALA A 716 36.64 -0.29 -9.58
N GLU A 717 37.73 -1.06 -9.56
CA GLU A 717 39.10 -0.54 -9.71
C GLU A 717 39.43 -0.12 -11.16
N SER A 718 38.94 -0.88 -12.15
CA SER A 718 39.23 -0.63 -13.57
C SER A 718 38.18 0.27 -14.22
N GLU A 719 38.62 1.26 -15.00
CA GLU A 719 37.74 2.12 -15.78
C GLU A 719 36.84 1.34 -16.75
N PHE A 720 37.38 0.29 -17.36
CA PHE A 720 36.60 -0.59 -18.24
C PHE A 720 35.46 -1.26 -17.46
N ALA A 721 35.73 -1.76 -16.26
CA ALA A 721 34.73 -2.38 -15.39
C ALA A 721 33.65 -1.36 -14.98
N LYS A 722 34.04 -0.13 -14.60
CA LYS A 722 33.09 0.96 -14.31
C LYS A 722 32.15 1.22 -15.48
N ARG A 723 32.71 1.42 -16.69
CA ARG A 723 31.94 1.69 -17.91
C ARG A 723 31.02 0.52 -18.29
N SER A 724 31.50 -0.71 -18.15
CA SER A 724 30.72 -1.92 -18.42
C SER A 724 29.51 -2.02 -17.48
N LEU A 725 29.72 -1.88 -16.17
CA LEU A 725 28.65 -1.95 -15.16
C LEU A 725 27.60 -0.84 -15.35
N ARG A 726 28.01 0.39 -15.64
CA ARG A 726 27.06 1.49 -15.94
C ARG A 726 26.28 1.25 -17.22
N THR A 727 26.91 0.66 -18.23
CA THR A 727 26.22 0.29 -19.47
C THR A 727 25.16 -0.79 -19.21
N GLN A 728 25.49 -1.78 -18.37
CA GLN A 728 24.51 -2.79 -17.95
C GLN A 728 23.37 -2.17 -17.13
N ALA A 729 23.66 -1.27 -16.19
CA ALA A 729 22.66 -0.55 -15.42
C ALA A 729 21.68 0.23 -16.32
N ARG A 730 22.19 0.98 -17.33
CA ARG A 730 21.34 1.68 -18.31
C ARG A 730 20.45 0.70 -19.11
N LYS A 731 21.01 -0.43 -19.55
CA LYS A 731 20.25 -1.47 -20.26
C LYS A 731 19.09 -2.02 -19.43
N GLU A 732 19.25 -2.15 -18.11
CA GLU A 732 18.14 -2.59 -17.24
C GLU A 732 17.04 -1.54 -17.13
N LEU A 733 17.40 -0.25 -17.06
CA LEU A 733 16.42 0.84 -17.07
C LEU A 733 15.68 0.95 -18.41
N ASP A 734 16.36 0.67 -19.53
CA ASP A 734 15.77 0.70 -20.88
C ASP A 734 14.71 -0.40 -21.09
N LYS A 735 14.77 -1.48 -20.30
CA LYS A 735 13.76 -2.56 -20.34
C LYS A 735 12.45 -2.20 -19.62
N ILE A 736 12.42 -1.12 -18.84
CA ILE A 736 11.20 -0.63 -18.20
C ILE A 736 10.34 0.08 -19.27
N ARG A 737 9.10 -0.38 -19.47
CA ARG A 737 8.23 0.11 -20.57
C ARG A 737 7.92 1.60 -20.44
N ASP A 738 7.57 2.05 -19.25
CA ASP A 738 7.30 3.46 -18.97
C ASP A 738 8.61 4.21 -18.70
N GLN A 739 9.06 4.97 -19.69
CA GLN A 739 10.28 5.77 -19.63
C GLN A 739 10.13 7.06 -18.82
N SER A 740 8.89 7.42 -18.45
CA SER A 740 8.57 8.54 -17.57
C SER A 740 8.42 8.13 -16.09
N ASN A 741 8.60 6.84 -15.80
CA ASN A 741 8.55 6.30 -14.45
C ASN A 741 9.66 6.91 -13.57
N PRO A 742 9.37 7.27 -12.30
CA PRO A 742 10.35 7.83 -11.37
C PRO A 742 11.64 7.02 -11.26
N TYR A 743 11.55 5.69 -11.28
CA TYR A 743 12.71 4.79 -11.21
C TYR A 743 13.69 4.96 -12.38
N VAL A 744 13.16 5.14 -13.60
CA VAL A 744 13.97 5.32 -14.82
C VAL A 744 14.68 6.68 -14.77
N LEU A 745 13.93 7.73 -14.45
CA LEU A 745 14.46 9.09 -14.35
C LEU A 745 15.54 9.17 -13.25
N SER A 746 15.31 8.54 -12.09
CA SER A 746 16.22 8.58 -10.94
C SER A 746 17.51 7.84 -11.25
N GLY A 747 17.38 6.59 -11.73
CA GLY A 747 18.52 5.78 -12.13
C GLY A 747 19.39 6.49 -13.18
N ARG A 748 18.77 7.10 -14.19
CA ARG A 748 19.50 7.84 -15.24
C ARG A 748 20.18 9.10 -14.71
N ALA A 749 19.50 9.91 -13.92
CA ALA A 749 20.09 11.12 -13.33
C ALA A 749 21.31 10.77 -12.46
N LYS A 750 21.16 9.78 -11.58
CA LYS A 750 22.23 9.28 -10.70
C LYS A 750 23.42 8.73 -11.48
N LEU A 751 23.20 7.97 -12.56
CA LEU A 751 24.28 7.47 -13.43
C LEU A 751 25.03 8.62 -14.13
N ARG A 752 24.33 9.66 -14.59
CA ARG A 752 24.97 10.83 -15.22
C ARG A 752 25.79 11.65 -14.24
N VAL A 753 25.30 11.81 -13.01
CA VAL A 753 26.07 12.48 -11.94
C VAL A 753 27.32 11.68 -11.59
N ASP A 754 27.26 10.34 -11.63
CA ASP A 754 28.45 9.51 -11.41
C ASP A 754 29.45 9.59 -12.58
N ASP A 755 28.98 9.69 -13.83
CA ASP A 755 29.85 9.93 -15.00
C ASP A 755 30.60 11.27 -14.86
N LEU A 756 29.89 12.32 -14.45
CA LEU A 756 30.48 13.62 -14.18
C LEU A 756 31.58 13.53 -13.09
N ALA A 757 31.32 12.80 -12.00
CA ALA A 757 32.28 12.63 -10.92
C ALA A 757 33.60 12.00 -11.40
N ASP A 758 33.54 10.96 -12.23
CA ASP A 758 34.74 10.31 -12.76
C ASP A 758 35.51 11.23 -13.73
N ILE A 759 34.82 12.00 -14.56
CA ILE A 759 35.46 12.93 -15.51
C ILE A 759 36.16 14.07 -14.75
N LEU A 760 35.55 14.60 -13.69
CA LEU A 760 36.18 15.59 -12.81
C LEU A 760 37.47 15.03 -12.16
N ALA A 761 37.42 13.82 -11.60
CA ALA A 761 38.60 13.18 -11.00
C ALA A 761 39.75 12.98 -12.02
N LYS A 762 39.42 12.68 -13.28
CA LYS A 762 40.40 12.59 -14.37
C LYS A 762 40.98 13.94 -14.78
N ALA A 763 40.14 14.98 -14.82
CA ALA A 763 40.57 16.34 -15.15
C ALA A 763 41.60 16.87 -14.14
N ASP A 764 41.39 16.58 -12.85
CA ASP A 764 42.30 16.97 -11.77
C ASP A 764 43.65 16.24 -11.83
N THR A 765 43.64 14.94 -12.14
CA THR A 765 44.85 14.11 -12.18
C THR A 765 45.70 14.34 -13.43
N ALA A 766 45.09 14.60 -14.58
CA ALA A 766 45.81 14.64 -15.85
C ALA A 766 46.43 16.00 -16.21
N ARG A 767 46.04 17.11 -15.54
CA ARG A 767 46.39 18.51 -15.93
C ARG A 767 46.28 18.79 -17.45
N ASN A 768 45.50 18.00 -18.17
CA ASN A 768 45.53 17.92 -19.62
C ASN A 768 44.34 18.64 -20.25
N SER A 769 44.66 19.36 -21.31
CA SER A 769 43.81 20.29 -22.04
C SER A 769 42.68 19.64 -22.87
N GLY A 770 42.65 18.30 -23.00
CA GLY A 770 41.70 17.56 -23.84
C GLY A 770 40.43 17.06 -23.13
N TYR A 771 40.36 17.09 -21.80
CA TYR A 771 39.18 16.66 -21.03
C TYR A 771 38.15 17.78 -20.82
N ASP A 772 38.48 19.01 -21.24
CA ASP A 772 37.62 20.18 -21.03
C ASP A 772 36.29 20.08 -21.82
N GLU A 773 36.30 19.46 -23.01
CA GLU A 773 35.10 19.23 -23.84
C GLU A 773 34.23 18.07 -23.30
N GLU A 774 34.85 16.94 -22.97
CA GLU A 774 34.17 15.78 -22.35
C GLU A 774 33.53 16.15 -21.00
N LEU A 775 34.19 17.02 -20.22
CA LEU A 775 33.64 17.58 -19.00
C LEU A 775 32.40 18.44 -19.28
N GLY A 776 32.45 19.34 -20.28
CA GLY A 776 31.31 20.16 -20.67
C GLY A 776 30.07 19.32 -21.02
N GLU A 777 30.25 18.29 -21.84
CA GLU A 777 29.17 17.37 -22.24
C GLU A 777 28.59 16.59 -21.05
N ALA A 778 29.43 16.12 -20.13
CA ALA A 778 28.98 15.38 -18.96
C ALA A 778 28.16 16.25 -17.99
N ILE A 779 28.58 17.49 -17.80
CA ILE A 779 27.85 18.46 -16.97
C ILE A 779 26.48 18.80 -17.62
N GLU A 780 26.41 18.95 -18.95
CA GLU A 780 25.14 19.16 -19.67
C GLU A 780 24.20 17.95 -19.56
N ALA A 781 24.73 16.75 -19.76
CA ALA A 781 23.95 15.51 -19.69
C ALA A 781 23.36 15.26 -18.28
N ALA A 782 24.13 15.57 -17.22
CA ALA A 782 23.67 15.43 -15.84
C ALA A 782 22.56 16.43 -15.50
N GLU A 783 22.70 17.69 -15.91
CA GLU A 783 21.65 18.69 -15.68
C GLU A 783 20.37 18.40 -16.47
N LEU A 784 20.49 18.02 -17.74
CA LEU A 784 19.32 17.70 -18.55
C LEU A 784 18.53 16.53 -17.93
N ALA A 785 19.22 15.52 -17.42
CA ALA A 785 18.58 14.40 -16.73
C ALA A 785 17.87 14.84 -15.45
N LEU A 786 18.51 15.67 -14.62
CA LEU A 786 17.91 16.21 -13.39
C LEU A 786 16.74 17.14 -13.70
N HIS A 787 16.85 18.03 -14.68
CA HIS A 787 15.79 18.96 -15.07
C HIS A 787 14.53 18.21 -15.52
N ARG A 788 14.68 17.18 -16.35
CA ARG A 788 13.55 16.31 -16.73
C ARG A 788 12.91 15.66 -15.52
N ALA A 789 13.71 15.17 -14.58
CA ALA A 789 13.21 14.56 -13.36
C ALA A 789 12.43 15.55 -12.46
N PHE A 790 13.00 16.72 -12.18
CA PHE A 790 12.35 17.76 -11.36
C PHE A 790 11.09 18.34 -12.01
N ASN A 791 11.02 18.40 -13.34
CA ASN A 791 9.82 18.87 -14.03
C ASN A 791 8.63 17.93 -13.81
N MET A 792 8.87 16.62 -13.73
CA MET A 792 7.79 15.63 -13.54
C MET A 792 7.53 15.35 -12.06
N TYR A 793 8.56 15.37 -11.23
CA TYR A 793 8.50 14.99 -9.82
C TYR A 793 9.39 15.93 -8.97
N PRO A 794 8.94 17.17 -8.70
CA PRO A 794 9.78 18.19 -8.06
C PRO A 794 10.26 17.83 -6.65
N GLU A 795 9.45 17.05 -5.93
CA GLU A 795 9.60 16.73 -4.50
C GLU A 795 10.17 15.33 -4.23
N ASP A 796 10.60 14.59 -5.26
CA ASP A 796 11.15 13.24 -5.03
C ASP A 796 12.53 13.33 -4.32
N PRO A 797 12.71 12.66 -3.17
CA PRO A 797 13.95 12.68 -2.43
C PRO A 797 15.16 12.19 -3.24
N GLU A 798 14.97 11.24 -4.16
CA GLU A 798 16.07 10.67 -4.94
C GLU A 798 16.63 11.69 -5.96
N PHE A 799 15.80 12.59 -6.48
CA PHE A 799 16.25 13.68 -7.36
C PHE A 799 16.96 14.79 -6.58
N LEU A 800 16.46 15.12 -5.39
CA LEU A 800 17.10 16.07 -4.48
C LEU A 800 18.50 15.59 -4.08
N GLU A 801 18.64 14.31 -3.74
CA GLU A 801 19.93 13.67 -3.44
C GLU A 801 20.91 13.79 -4.62
N ALA A 802 20.47 13.42 -5.83
CA ALA A 802 21.31 13.48 -7.03
C ALA A 802 21.74 14.93 -7.37
N LYS A 803 20.85 15.90 -7.20
CA LYS A 803 21.15 17.33 -7.38
C LYS A 803 22.13 17.85 -6.34
N ALA A 804 21.96 17.48 -5.07
CA ALA A 804 22.88 17.84 -4.00
C ALA A 804 24.29 17.30 -4.27
N LYS A 805 24.39 16.03 -4.69
CA LYS A 805 25.65 15.40 -5.10
C LYS A 805 26.31 16.15 -6.26
N MET A 806 25.55 16.46 -7.32
CA MET A 806 26.07 17.23 -8.45
C MET A 806 26.60 18.61 -8.02
N LYS A 807 25.87 19.32 -7.16
CA LYS A 807 26.29 20.62 -6.63
C LYS A 807 27.58 20.51 -5.82
N SER A 808 27.72 19.47 -5.00
CA SER A 808 28.94 19.21 -4.23
C SER A 808 30.15 18.94 -5.14
N LEU A 809 29.96 18.25 -6.26
CA LEU A 809 31.05 17.93 -7.20
C LEU A 809 31.58 19.15 -7.95
N LEU A 810 30.71 20.11 -8.28
CA LEU A 810 31.08 21.29 -9.07
C LEU A 810 31.70 22.44 -8.25
N GLY A 811 31.78 22.31 -6.93
CA GLY A 811 32.41 23.28 -6.03
C GLY A 811 31.70 24.64 -5.96
N GLU A 812 32.41 25.66 -5.47
CA GLU A 812 31.92 27.05 -5.42
C GLU A 812 31.64 27.63 -6.82
N VAL A 813 30.78 28.64 -6.86
CA VAL A 813 30.30 29.30 -8.10
C VAL A 813 31.43 29.91 -8.95
N SER A 814 32.63 30.12 -8.41
CA SER A 814 33.76 30.68 -9.16
C SER A 814 34.55 29.63 -9.98
N GLN A 815 34.78 28.43 -9.43
CA GLN A 815 35.62 27.40 -10.06
C GLN A 815 34.96 26.77 -11.29
N SER A 816 33.66 26.50 -11.23
CA SER A 816 32.93 25.96 -12.38
C SER A 816 32.72 27.00 -13.51
N THR A 817 32.73 28.30 -13.23
CA THR A 817 32.78 29.34 -14.30
C THR A 817 34.11 29.28 -15.03
N ALA A 818 35.24 29.18 -14.31
CA ALA A 818 36.57 29.09 -14.92
C ALA A 818 36.74 27.84 -15.80
N LEU A 819 36.19 26.70 -15.37
CA LEU A 819 36.17 25.46 -16.14
C LEU A 819 35.33 25.59 -17.43
N LEU A 820 34.14 26.20 -17.34
CA LEU A 820 33.28 26.47 -18.51
C LEU A 820 33.93 27.46 -19.49
N LYS A 821 34.60 28.53 -19.00
CA LYS A 821 35.37 29.47 -19.83
C LYS A 821 36.47 28.73 -20.61
N ARG A 822 37.21 27.85 -19.94
CA ARG A 822 38.28 27.04 -20.55
C ARG A 822 37.75 26.04 -21.58
N ALA A 823 36.62 25.40 -21.31
CA ALA A 823 35.96 24.47 -22.23
C ALA A 823 35.44 25.18 -23.49
N PHE A 824 34.80 26.34 -23.33
CA PHE A 824 34.28 27.13 -24.45
C PHE A 824 35.39 27.66 -25.38
N ALA A 825 36.53 28.04 -24.82
CA ALA A 825 37.68 28.52 -25.59
C ALA A 825 38.23 27.47 -26.58
N LYS A 826 38.05 26.17 -26.29
CA LYS A 826 38.60 25.06 -27.08
C LYS A 826 37.57 24.31 -27.93
N SER A 827 36.29 24.40 -27.60
CA SER A 827 35.24 23.70 -28.36
C SER A 827 34.98 24.36 -29.72
N THR A 828 34.88 23.53 -30.76
CA THR A 828 34.61 23.98 -32.14
C THR A 828 33.13 24.26 -32.41
N LYS A 829 32.20 23.68 -31.63
CA LYS A 829 30.74 23.81 -31.77
C LYS A 829 30.02 24.02 -30.43
N GLY A 830 30.69 24.61 -29.45
CA GLY A 830 30.25 24.65 -28.04
C GLY A 830 29.07 25.57 -27.71
N THR A 831 27.97 25.55 -28.47
CA THR A 831 26.77 26.37 -28.19
C THR A 831 26.12 26.00 -26.86
N GLY A 832 26.08 24.71 -26.50
CA GLY A 832 25.63 24.24 -25.18
C GLY A 832 26.43 24.85 -24.02
N ILE A 833 27.76 24.80 -24.14
CA ILE A 833 28.69 25.38 -23.17
C ILE A 833 28.53 26.91 -23.10
N ALA A 834 28.38 27.57 -24.25
CA ALA A 834 28.19 29.02 -24.35
C ALA A 834 26.91 29.49 -23.63
N ARG A 835 25.77 28.84 -23.87
CA ARG A 835 24.49 29.16 -23.22
C ARG A 835 24.62 29.12 -21.71
N ARG A 836 25.29 28.08 -21.21
CA ARG A 836 25.42 27.82 -19.79
C ARG A 836 26.40 28.78 -19.11
N LEU A 837 27.54 29.00 -19.75
CA LEU A 837 28.52 29.99 -19.30
C LEU A 837 27.89 31.38 -19.26
N ALA A 838 27.14 31.76 -20.29
CA ALA A 838 26.45 33.04 -20.35
C ALA A 838 25.38 33.19 -19.25
N ARG A 839 24.54 32.18 -19.02
CA ARG A 839 23.55 32.22 -17.92
C ARG A 839 24.21 32.43 -16.56
N ARG A 840 25.35 31.78 -16.31
CA ARG A 840 26.11 31.95 -15.07
C ARG A 840 26.72 33.35 -14.95
N LEU A 841 27.34 33.84 -16.02
CA LEU A 841 27.90 35.20 -16.05
C LEU A 841 26.81 36.27 -15.85
N ILE A 842 25.59 36.04 -16.36
CA ILE A 842 24.44 36.92 -16.10
C ILE A 842 24.05 36.92 -14.62
N GLU A 843 24.07 35.77 -13.97
CA GLU A 843 23.82 35.65 -12.52
C GLU A 843 24.92 36.32 -11.68
N ASP A 844 26.18 36.21 -12.11
CA ASP A 844 27.34 36.88 -11.49
C ASP A 844 27.40 38.39 -11.80
N GLY A 845 26.54 38.89 -12.69
CA GLY A 845 26.46 40.31 -13.09
C GLY A 845 27.43 40.72 -14.21
N GLU A 846 28.21 39.79 -14.77
CA GLU A 846 29.17 40.00 -15.86
C GLU A 846 28.49 39.98 -17.25
N LEU A 847 27.53 40.89 -17.47
CA LEU A 847 26.69 40.92 -18.68
C LEU A 847 27.47 41.11 -19.99
N GLN A 848 28.53 41.93 -19.97
CA GLN A 848 29.34 42.19 -21.17
C GLN A 848 30.12 40.96 -21.62
N GLU A 849 30.69 40.21 -20.68
CA GLU A 849 31.42 38.98 -21.02
C GLU A 849 30.44 37.89 -21.50
N ALA A 850 29.28 37.77 -20.86
CA ALA A 850 28.20 36.87 -21.29
C ALA A 850 27.78 37.14 -22.74
N ARG A 851 27.62 38.41 -23.11
CA ARG A 851 27.30 38.82 -24.49
C ARG A 851 28.40 38.40 -25.45
N GLN A 852 29.66 38.72 -25.14
CA GLN A 852 30.79 38.42 -26.04
C GLN A 852 30.91 36.91 -26.32
N ILE A 853 30.68 36.08 -25.31
CA ILE A 853 30.66 34.62 -25.45
C ILE A 853 29.52 34.16 -26.35
N LEU A 854 28.32 34.71 -26.19
CA LEU A 854 27.15 34.35 -27.02
C LEU A 854 27.29 34.83 -28.46
N GLU A 855 27.82 36.03 -28.69
CA GLU A 855 28.12 36.55 -30.03
C GLU A 855 29.14 35.65 -30.74
N THR A 856 30.24 35.30 -30.05
CA THR A 856 31.24 34.34 -30.56
C THR A 856 30.61 32.98 -30.86
N ALA A 857 29.70 32.49 -30.01
CA ALA A 857 29.00 31.22 -30.25
C ALA A 857 28.02 31.29 -31.42
N THR A 858 27.33 32.42 -31.60
CA THR A 858 26.38 32.66 -32.69
C THR A 858 27.10 32.80 -34.03
N GLU A 859 28.32 33.35 -34.05
CA GLU A 859 29.18 33.36 -35.24
C GLU A 859 29.66 31.96 -35.62
N ARG A 860 29.98 31.12 -34.62
CA ARG A 860 30.41 29.72 -34.84
C ARG A 860 29.28 28.82 -35.31
N ASP A 861 28.07 29.01 -34.80
CA ASP A 861 26.88 28.26 -35.21
C ASP A 861 25.63 29.17 -35.29
N PRO A 862 25.37 29.78 -36.45
CA PRO A 862 24.20 30.63 -36.66
C PRO A 862 22.87 29.88 -36.67
N THR A 863 22.87 28.54 -36.67
CA THR A 863 21.66 27.72 -36.75
C THR A 863 21.01 27.48 -35.39
N ASP A 864 21.79 27.59 -34.30
CA ASP A 864 21.30 27.44 -32.93
C ASP A 864 20.60 28.71 -32.45
N ARG A 865 19.27 28.73 -32.62
CA ARG A 865 18.44 29.89 -32.28
C ARG A 865 18.29 30.13 -30.79
N SER A 866 18.56 29.12 -29.95
CA SER A 866 18.39 29.22 -28.50
C SER A 866 19.36 30.22 -27.86
N LEU A 867 20.45 30.58 -28.55
CA LEU A 867 21.38 31.65 -28.17
C LEU A 867 20.72 33.04 -28.19
N PHE A 868 19.80 33.30 -29.13
CA PHE A 868 19.13 34.59 -29.27
C PHE A 868 18.21 34.91 -28.09
N LEU A 869 17.66 33.89 -27.41
CA LEU A 869 16.89 34.10 -26.18
C LEU A 869 17.76 34.72 -25.09
N ILE A 870 18.95 34.19 -24.87
CA ILE A 870 19.87 34.67 -23.83
C ILE A 870 20.43 36.05 -24.20
N LEU A 871 20.68 36.30 -25.49
CA LEU A 871 21.01 37.65 -25.96
C LEU A 871 19.88 38.65 -25.72
N ALA A 872 18.62 38.23 -25.89
CA ALA A 872 17.46 39.05 -25.55
C ALA A 872 17.39 39.32 -24.03
N ASP A 873 17.61 38.30 -23.20
CA ASP A 873 17.65 38.44 -21.74
C ASP A 873 18.69 39.48 -21.31
N ILE A 874 19.92 39.41 -21.82
CA ILE A 874 20.98 40.39 -21.53
C ILE A 874 20.52 41.80 -21.94
N ARG A 875 19.93 41.92 -23.13
CA ARG A 875 19.50 43.22 -23.65
C ARG A 875 18.42 43.86 -22.79
N PHE A 876 17.43 43.07 -22.35
CA PHE A 876 16.37 43.56 -21.46
C PHE A 876 16.90 43.94 -20.07
N ILE A 877 17.88 43.20 -19.55
CA ILE A 877 18.53 43.54 -18.27
C ILE A 877 19.31 44.85 -18.38
N GLU A 878 20.05 45.07 -19.47
CA GLU A 878 20.84 46.29 -19.67
C GLU A 878 19.99 47.53 -19.97
N SER A 879 18.94 47.38 -20.79
CA SER A 879 18.05 48.50 -21.09
C SER A 879 17.21 48.90 -19.88
N GLY A 880 16.92 47.94 -18.99
CA GLY A 880 15.89 48.09 -17.95
C GLY A 880 14.49 48.26 -18.54
N ASP A 881 14.33 48.09 -19.85
CA ASP A 881 13.11 48.29 -20.61
C ASP A 881 12.78 47.02 -21.39
N PHE A 882 11.71 46.35 -20.95
CA PHE A 882 11.21 45.13 -21.58
C PHE A 882 10.48 45.41 -22.92
N PHE A 883 10.27 46.68 -23.30
CA PHE A 883 9.81 47.09 -24.63
C PHE A 883 10.96 47.41 -25.60
N ASP A 884 12.23 47.25 -25.18
CA ASP A 884 13.38 47.55 -26.03
C ASP A 884 13.28 46.81 -27.37
N ALA A 885 13.26 47.57 -28.47
CA ALA A 885 13.02 47.04 -29.80
C ALA A 885 14.08 46.01 -30.23
N ASN A 886 15.32 46.17 -29.77
CA ASN A 886 16.39 45.22 -30.07
C ASN A 886 16.22 43.92 -29.27
N GLY A 887 15.84 44.01 -28.00
CA GLY A 887 15.49 42.85 -27.17
C GLY A 887 14.32 42.07 -27.76
N VAL A 888 13.25 42.75 -28.18
CA VAL A 888 12.09 42.13 -28.82
C VAL A 888 12.45 41.47 -30.16
N ALA A 889 13.34 42.10 -30.95
CA ALA A 889 13.83 41.53 -32.21
C ALA A 889 14.66 40.26 -31.98
N LEU A 890 15.52 40.23 -30.94
CA LEU A 890 16.29 39.05 -30.54
C LEU A 890 15.37 37.93 -30.05
N LEU A 891 14.39 38.26 -29.19
CA LEU A 891 13.39 37.30 -28.70
C LEU A 891 12.58 36.71 -29.86
N SER A 892 12.20 37.51 -30.85
CA SER A 892 11.50 37.02 -32.05
C SER A 892 12.37 36.13 -32.95
N ARG A 893 13.70 36.28 -32.92
CA ARG A 893 14.63 35.41 -33.67
C ARG A 893 14.89 34.07 -32.96
N SER A 894 14.63 34.00 -31.65
CA SER A 894 14.91 32.83 -30.82
C SER A 894 14.01 31.62 -31.12
N CYS A 895 12.93 31.79 -31.87
CA CYS A 895 12.07 30.70 -32.33
C CYS A 895 11.38 31.04 -33.67
N VAL A 896 10.97 30.02 -34.41
CA VAL A 896 10.12 30.09 -35.61
C VAL A 896 9.02 29.06 -35.55
N ASN A 897 7.95 29.26 -36.31
CA ASN A 897 6.83 28.32 -36.38
C ASN A 897 7.32 26.91 -36.76
N GLY A 898 7.07 25.93 -35.88
CA GLY A 898 7.37 24.51 -36.13
C GLY A 898 8.75 23.98 -35.70
N ASP A 899 9.66 24.83 -35.21
CA ASP A 899 10.92 24.35 -34.60
C ASP A 899 10.71 23.70 -33.20
N ARG A 900 11.77 23.13 -32.62
CA ARG A 900 11.75 22.51 -31.27
C ARG A 900 12.06 23.49 -30.12
N GLU A 901 12.15 24.80 -30.38
CA GLU A 901 12.46 25.83 -29.37
C GLU A 901 11.22 26.22 -28.55
N HIS A 902 10.66 25.25 -27.83
CA HIS A 902 9.42 25.44 -27.06
C HIS A 902 9.59 26.41 -25.89
N HIS A 903 10.77 26.44 -25.23
CA HIS A 903 11.04 27.37 -24.13
C HIS A 903 11.13 28.82 -24.61
N SER A 904 11.82 29.07 -25.72
CA SER A 904 11.89 30.39 -26.34
C SER A 904 10.51 30.92 -26.72
N ARG A 905 9.64 30.07 -27.27
CA ARG A 905 8.22 30.42 -27.51
C ARG A 905 7.46 30.71 -26.22
N PHE A 906 7.71 29.93 -25.16
CA PHE A 906 7.08 30.15 -23.87
C PHE A 906 7.45 31.52 -23.31
N VAL A 907 8.74 31.88 -23.27
CA VAL A 907 9.19 33.20 -22.81
C VAL A 907 8.60 34.32 -23.69
N MET A 908 8.52 34.11 -25.00
CA MET A 908 7.87 35.04 -25.93
C MET A 908 6.37 35.19 -25.65
N ALA A 909 5.66 34.11 -25.32
CA ALA A 909 4.25 34.14 -24.92
C ALA A 909 4.06 34.93 -23.62
N CYS A 910 4.92 34.69 -22.62
CA CYS A 910 4.92 35.43 -21.35
C CYS A 910 5.19 36.93 -21.56
N HIS A 911 6.19 37.28 -22.39
CA HIS A 911 6.50 38.67 -22.77
C HIS A 911 5.30 39.36 -23.42
N LYS A 912 4.64 38.71 -24.38
CA LYS A 912 3.44 39.22 -25.06
C LYS A 912 2.29 39.42 -24.08
N PHE A 913 2.12 38.51 -23.12
CA PHE A 913 1.08 38.60 -22.11
C PHE A 913 1.27 39.81 -21.20
N VAL A 914 2.48 40.02 -20.65
CA VAL A 914 2.76 41.19 -19.79
C VAL A 914 2.72 42.53 -20.56
N CYS A 915 2.91 42.48 -21.89
CA CYS A 915 2.69 43.61 -22.80
C CYS A 915 1.21 43.86 -23.14
N LYS A 916 0.26 43.07 -22.60
CA LYS A 916 -1.18 43.10 -22.90
C LYS A 916 -1.55 42.75 -24.34
N ASP A 917 -0.66 42.09 -25.08
CA ASP A 917 -0.97 41.49 -26.39
C ASP A 917 -1.52 40.07 -26.18
N PHE A 918 -2.72 39.98 -25.60
CA PHE A 918 -3.31 38.72 -25.18
C PHE A 918 -3.60 37.78 -26.36
N VAL A 919 -3.94 38.32 -27.53
CA VAL A 919 -4.26 37.53 -28.72
C VAL A 919 -3.04 36.74 -29.19
N GLN A 920 -1.89 37.39 -29.31
CA GLN A 920 -0.65 36.70 -29.70
C GLN A 920 -0.15 35.77 -28.60
N ALA A 921 -0.24 36.18 -27.32
CA ALA A 921 0.19 35.36 -26.20
C ALA A 921 -0.56 34.01 -26.16
N TYR A 922 -1.90 34.03 -26.22
CA TYR A 922 -2.70 32.80 -26.21
C TYR A 922 -2.51 31.95 -27.47
N SER A 923 -2.24 32.56 -28.63
CA SER A 923 -1.88 31.81 -29.84
C SER A 923 -0.58 31.03 -29.65
N LEU A 924 0.42 31.61 -28.99
CA LEU A 924 1.68 30.93 -28.70
C LEU A 924 1.52 29.82 -27.65
N PHE A 925 0.75 30.06 -26.58
CA PHE A 925 0.44 29.02 -25.60
C PHE A 925 -0.29 27.83 -26.24
N ALA A 926 -1.20 28.06 -27.18
CA ALA A 926 -1.89 27.00 -27.92
C ALA A 926 -0.94 26.19 -28.82
N ASP A 927 -0.01 26.85 -29.52
CA ASP A 927 1.01 26.17 -30.34
C ASP A 927 1.93 25.29 -29.48
N ILE A 928 2.34 25.79 -28.31
CA ILE A 928 3.12 25.01 -27.33
C ILE A 928 2.32 23.81 -26.85
N GLU A 929 1.05 24.00 -26.47
CA GLU A 929 0.20 22.92 -25.98
C GLU A 929 0.05 21.79 -27.02
N GLN A 930 -0.08 22.14 -28.30
CA GLN A 930 -0.27 21.18 -29.38
C GLN A 930 1.02 20.44 -29.78
N ARG A 931 2.19 21.11 -29.74
CA ARG A 931 3.42 20.60 -30.35
C ARG A 931 4.50 20.18 -29.37
N ALA A 932 4.50 20.72 -28.15
CA ALA A 932 5.53 20.38 -27.19
C ALA A 932 5.35 18.92 -26.68
N PRO A 933 6.46 18.19 -26.43
CA PRO A 933 6.42 16.87 -25.81
C PRO A 933 5.57 16.84 -24.52
N SER A 934 4.97 15.69 -24.17
CA SER A 934 4.12 15.58 -22.97
C SER A 934 4.86 15.85 -21.65
N ASP A 935 6.19 15.78 -21.64
CA ASP A 935 7.07 16.10 -20.50
C ASP A 935 7.56 17.56 -20.48
N PHE A 936 7.05 18.43 -21.36
CA PHE A 936 7.39 19.84 -21.39
C PHE A 936 6.54 20.66 -20.41
N TYR A 937 7.11 20.99 -19.25
CA TYR A 937 6.52 21.84 -18.21
C TYR A 937 7.41 23.07 -17.97
N PRO A 938 7.20 24.18 -18.72
CA PRO A 938 8.07 25.34 -18.65
C PRO A 938 7.80 26.20 -17.41
N THR A 939 8.84 26.84 -16.89
CA THR A 939 8.77 27.90 -15.86
C THR A 939 9.72 29.04 -16.22
N LEU A 940 9.41 30.26 -15.81
CA LEU A 940 10.31 31.40 -16.01
C LEU A 940 11.56 31.25 -15.14
N SER A 941 12.74 31.32 -15.76
CA SER A 941 14.03 31.27 -15.08
C SER A 941 14.28 32.52 -14.23
N ARG A 942 15.25 32.48 -13.31
CA ARG A 942 15.62 33.65 -12.48
C ARG A 942 15.97 34.88 -13.32
N ILE A 943 16.61 34.67 -14.47
CA ILE A 943 17.01 35.71 -15.40
C ILE A 943 15.77 36.35 -16.03
N GLU A 944 14.85 35.54 -16.54
CA GLU A 944 13.60 36.00 -17.16
C GLU A 944 12.73 36.76 -16.15
N ARG A 945 12.58 36.20 -14.94
CA ARG A 945 11.88 36.87 -13.83
C ARG A 945 12.53 38.20 -13.47
N ARG A 946 13.85 38.34 -13.53
CA ARG A 946 14.56 39.57 -13.18
C ARG A 946 14.15 40.74 -14.07
N TRP A 947 14.10 40.56 -15.39
CA TRP A 947 13.72 41.65 -16.29
C TRP A 947 12.20 41.78 -16.49
N MET A 948 11.41 40.73 -16.19
CA MET A 948 9.94 40.80 -16.19
C MET A 948 9.32 41.29 -14.88
N ALA A 949 10.05 41.25 -13.76
CA ALA A 949 9.54 41.52 -12.41
C ALA A 949 8.61 42.74 -12.27
N PRO A 950 8.92 43.92 -12.87
CA PRO A 950 8.06 45.10 -12.73
C PRO A 950 6.63 44.93 -13.27
N ARG A 951 6.39 43.90 -14.09
CA ARG A 951 5.08 43.58 -14.67
C ARG A 951 4.52 42.23 -14.26
N LEU A 952 5.24 41.46 -13.44
CA LEU A 952 4.71 40.24 -12.85
C LEU A 952 3.89 40.55 -11.60
N SER A 953 4.23 41.60 -10.86
CA SER A 953 3.55 41.95 -9.61
C SER A 953 2.42 42.96 -9.75
N CYS A 954 1.57 43.02 -8.72
CA CYS A 954 0.48 43.99 -8.56
C CYS A 954 -0.61 43.90 -9.65
N TRP A 955 -0.97 42.69 -10.04
CA TRP A 955 -2.15 42.46 -10.88
C TRP A 955 -3.41 42.45 -10.01
N SER A 956 -4.49 43.04 -10.53
CA SER A 956 -5.80 43.00 -9.88
C SER A 956 -6.78 42.19 -10.69
N GLY A 957 -7.61 41.42 -9.99
CA GLY A 957 -8.65 40.61 -10.59
C GLY A 957 -9.77 40.34 -9.60
N ARG A 958 -10.86 39.79 -10.10
CA ARG A 958 -12.02 39.41 -9.28
C ARG A 958 -12.18 37.91 -9.29
N VAL A 959 -12.34 37.29 -8.12
CA VAL A 959 -12.59 35.86 -8.01
C VAL A 959 -13.92 35.52 -8.68
N LYS A 960 -13.87 34.73 -9.75
CA LYS A 960 -15.05 34.33 -10.53
C LYS A 960 -15.59 32.97 -10.12
N LYS A 961 -14.70 32.01 -9.86
CA LYS A 961 -15.04 30.64 -9.45
C LYS A 961 -13.98 30.13 -8.49
N MET A 962 -14.38 29.43 -7.43
CA MET A 962 -13.50 28.83 -6.42
C MET A 962 -13.84 27.35 -6.29
N LEU A 963 -12.82 26.49 -6.28
CA LEU A 963 -12.91 25.03 -6.31
C LEU A 963 -11.80 24.45 -5.43
N GLY A 964 -11.96 24.50 -4.11
CA GLY A 964 -11.11 23.88 -3.07
C GLY A 964 -9.59 24.02 -3.22
N GLY A 965 -9.01 23.28 -4.17
CA GLY A 965 -7.59 23.35 -4.51
C GLY A 965 -7.17 24.45 -5.49
N TYR A 966 -8.11 25.18 -6.11
CA TYR A 966 -7.80 26.28 -7.03
C TYR A 966 -8.99 27.24 -7.24
N LEU A 967 -8.74 28.39 -7.87
CA LEU A 967 -9.76 29.36 -8.26
C LEU A 967 -9.46 29.97 -9.64
N PHE A 968 -10.44 30.67 -10.20
CA PHE A 968 -10.31 31.42 -11.45
C PHE A 968 -10.59 32.90 -11.23
N LEU A 969 -9.70 33.75 -11.74
CA LEU A 969 -9.76 35.20 -11.65
C LEU A 969 -10.19 35.80 -12.98
N ASN A 970 -11.16 36.70 -12.92
CA ASN A 970 -11.46 37.58 -14.03
C ASN A 970 -10.57 38.82 -13.95
N VAL A 971 -9.77 39.05 -14.99
CA VAL A 971 -8.87 40.20 -15.09
C VAL A 971 -9.36 41.11 -16.21
N ARG A 972 -9.37 42.41 -15.94
CA ARG A 972 -9.82 43.41 -16.90
C ARG A 972 -9.02 43.32 -18.21
N ASP A 973 -9.72 43.39 -19.33
CA ASP A 973 -9.19 43.30 -20.70
C ASP A 973 -8.57 41.93 -21.09
N CYS A 974 -8.48 40.96 -20.18
CA CYS A 974 -8.01 39.61 -20.47
C CYS A 974 -9.16 38.75 -21.05
N PRO A 975 -8.97 38.10 -22.22
CA PRO A 975 -10.05 37.36 -22.89
C PRO A 975 -10.39 36.00 -22.23
N LYS A 976 -9.54 35.50 -21.32
CA LYS A 976 -9.76 34.25 -20.58
C LYS A 976 -9.51 34.47 -19.10
N ASP A 977 -10.17 33.67 -18.26
CA ASP A 977 -9.94 33.70 -16.81
C ASP A 977 -8.55 33.15 -16.47
N ILE A 978 -7.90 33.73 -15.45
CA ILE A 978 -6.58 33.31 -14.98
C ILE A 978 -6.75 32.26 -13.88
N PHE A 979 -6.01 31.16 -13.98
CA PHE A 979 -6.05 30.07 -13.00
C PHE A 979 -5.13 30.37 -11.82
N ALA A 980 -5.60 30.14 -10.59
CA ALA A 980 -4.82 30.31 -9.37
C ALA A 980 -4.89 29.04 -8.51
N PRO A 981 -3.81 28.26 -8.35
CA PRO A 981 -3.80 27.09 -7.48
C PRO A 981 -3.53 27.47 -6.01
N VAL A 982 -4.14 26.73 -5.08
CA VAL A 982 -3.97 26.94 -3.63
C VAL A 982 -2.51 26.86 -3.20
N LYS A 983 -1.74 25.94 -3.80
CA LYS A 983 -0.33 25.69 -3.46
C LYS A 983 0.60 26.88 -3.69
N LEU A 984 0.17 27.87 -4.48
CA LEU A 984 0.98 29.05 -4.81
C LEU A 984 0.49 30.31 -4.05
N SER A 985 -0.34 30.13 -3.03
CA SER A 985 -0.86 31.21 -2.18
C SER A 985 -0.63 30.89 -0.71
N GLU A 986 -0.52 31.91 0.13
CA GLU A 986 -0.40 31.73 1.58
C GLU A 986 -1.73 31.25 2.16
N ASP A 987 -1.64 30.31 3.10
CA ASP A 987 -2.80 29.64 3.69
C ASP A 987 -3.77 30.63 4.34
N ASP A 988 -3.24 31.62 5.05
CA ASP A 988 -4.03 32.62 5.78
C ASP A 988 -4.81 33.58 4.87
N GLU A 989 -4.26 33.92 3.69
CA GLU A 989 -4.91 34.81 2.72
C GLU A 989 -5.91 34.05 1.87
N TRP A 990 -5.61 32.81 1.47
CA TRP A 990 -6.51 31.97 0.67
C TRP A 990 -7.84 31.71 1.39
N ASP A 991 -7.78 31.43 2.69
CA ASP A 991 -8.96 31.12 3.52
C ASP A 991 -9.91 32.33 3.69
N ARG A 992 -9.46 33.56 3.33
CA ARG A 992 -10.27 34.79 3.36
C ARG A 992 -10.99 35.06 2.03
N LEU A 993 -10.65 34.36 0.96
CA LEU A 993 -11.17 34.62 -0.38
C LEU A 993 -12.57 34.03 -0.57
N GLN A 994 -13.45 34.77 -1.23
CA GLN A 994 -14.78 34.31 -1.65
C GLN A 994 -15.04 34.66 -3.12
N VAL A 995 -16.04 34.02 -3.73
CA VAL A 995 -16.48 34.40 -5.08
C VAL A 995 -16.94 35.85 -5.06
N GLY A 996 -16.35 36.67 -5.92
CA GLY A 996 -16.60 38.11 -6.01
C GLY A 996 -15.60 38.98 -5.27
N THR A 997 -14.71 38.42 -4.44
CA THR A 997 -13.62 39.17 -3.78
C THR A 997 -12.68 39.77 -4.82
N GLU A 998 -12.30 41.03 -4.62
CA GLU A 998 -11.20 41.65 -5.38
C GLU A 998 -9.88 41.24 -4.76
N VAL A 999 -8.94 40.83 -5.61
CA VAL A 999 -7.64 40.33 -5.17
C VAL A 999 -6.53 41.02 -5.92
N GLU A 1000 -5.43 41.25 -5.20
CA GLU A 1000 -4.13 41.53 -5.77
C GLU A 1000 -3.33 40.23 -5.84
N PHE A 1001 -2.59 40.03 -6.93
CA PHE A 1001 -1.78 38.84 -7.13
C PHE A 1001 -0.57 39.10 -8.02
N ASP A 1002 0.39 38.18 -7.96
CA ASP A 1002 1.53 38.10 -8.84
C ASP A 1002 1.27 37.09 -9.97
N LEU A 1003 1.69 37.41 -11.19
CA LEU A 1003 1.64 36.51 -12.33
C LEU A 1003 2.81 35.52 -12.35
N ASP A 1004 2.47 34.27 -12.62
CA ASP A 1004 3.39 33.25 -13.11
C ASP A 1004 2.82 32.61 -14.39
N PHE A 1005 3.49 31.63 -14.98
CA PHE A 1005 3.06 31.03 -16.23
C PHE A 1005 3.27 29.51 -16.25
N SER A 1006 2.38 28.83 -16.95
CA SER A 1006 2.44 27.40 -17.27
C SER A 1006 2.46 27.18 -18.78
N ARG A 1007 2.65 25.92 -19.19
CA ARG A 1007 2.47 25.48 -20.59
C ARG A 1007 1.17 25.98 -21.22
N LYS A 1008 0.08 26.03 -20.44
CA LYS A 1008 -1.28 26.37 -20.88
C LYS A 1008 -1.59 27.87 -20.83
N GLY A 1009 -0.73 28.68 -20.20
CA GLY A 1009 -0.93 30.12 -20.06
C GLY A 1009 -0.69 30.65 -18.64
N PRO A 1010 -1.19 31.86 -18.33
CA PRO A 1010 -0.92 32.57 -17.08
C PRO A 1010 -1.50 31.87 -15.85
N LEU A 1011 -0.79 32.00 -14.74
CA LEU A 1011 -1.15 31.57 -13.40
C LEU A 1011 -1.15 32.77 -12.46
N ALA A 1012 -2.00 32.77 -11.45
CA ALA A 1012 -1.95 33.72 -10.36
C ALA A 1012 -1.33 33.08 -9.11
N THR A 1013 -0.47 33.83 -8.43
CA THR A 1013 0.31 33.44 -7.25
C THR A 1013 0.28 34.56 -6.22
N GLY A 1014 0.50 34.24 -4.94
CA GLY A 1014 0.57 35.25 -3.87
C GLY A 1014 -0.71 36.08 -3.73
N LEU A 1015 -1.88 35.46 -3.82
CA LEU A 1015 -3.17 36.13 -3.72
C LEU A 1015 -3.32 36.86 -2.39
N LYS A 1016 -3.79 38.11 -2.46
CA LYS A 1016 -4.14 38.95 -1.31
C LYS A 1016 -5.50 39.57 -1.52
N ALA A 1017 -6.36 39.51 -0.52
CA ALA A 1017 -7.66 40.19 -0.59
C ALA A 1017 -7.47 41.72 -0.54
N LEU A 1018 -8.06 42.43 -1.50
CA LEU A 1018 -8.18 43.89 -1.44
C LEU A 1018 -9.38 44.22 -0.52
N GLN A 1019 -9.14 45.04 0.50
CA GLN A 1019 -10.16 45.48 1.46
C GLN A 1019 -11.18 46.43 0.83
#